data_AF-A0A8T0GZX0-F1
#
_entry.id   AF-A0A8T0GZX0-F1
#
_cell.length_a   1.000
_cell.length_b   1.000
_cell.length_c   1.000
_cell.angle_alpha   90.00
_cell.angle_beta   90.00
_cell.angle_gamma   90.00
#
_symmetry.space_group_name_H-M   'P 1'
#
loop_
_entity.id
_entity.type
_entity.pdbx_description
1 polymer ?
#
loop_
_entity_poly.entity_id
_entity_poly.type
_entity_poly.pdbx_seq_one_letter_code
_entity_poly.pdbx_strand_id
1 'polypeptide(L)'
;MLRLVQLPSSGIVWGVGGSRDGGRSLESGDGRSGNLQRVSSVESFSAWRLNGGQFGLPGFGATASRRRRMAVTRSGVKELESGLMEVREGEGTRVRDDERRSGALRVALICGGPSEERGISLNSARSVLVHLEAEDVLVSCYYLNKKLEFFGIPSAQMYSNTPSDFDFKITSTARSFRSHTEFLEHLQATSDIVFPVLHGQFGEDGGIQALLESAGLPFVGTGAAAAQVAFDKYDAAVELAKHGFATLPSFLVDDGKVDVSGLRKWFQSNDVDINTGRVVVKPARAGSSVGVSVAEGLNTAVKNAEALLNEGIDERVVIEMFAEGGQEFTALVLDVGSGNETRPVTLLPTEVEIFGGDPSDGEQEVAIFNYRRKYLPTRQVSYHTPPRFSEGTINKIRSGAADLFRILGLRDVARVDGWLLPQVKRTGPALGGQMPSDESDSGIIVFSDINLTSGMEQTSILFMQAAQIGISHADILRSLLSHACTRYPTIPLPKSIGYPIAISNSNPKAEFGMEGSPIEKQKVFVLFGGDSSERQVSLISGTNVWLNLRGCSDLNVTPFLLAPAEPDDTKTVSEGDLVGDKTVWALPYAEVLKHTVEEVVEGCIEHLKASTVAKVSTLRDQILSELQGQVKASLLSDDGRMEMPRKLTLKKFIAEAKQNNAVVFIAVHGGIGENGTLQALLRASGVPHTGSGDEASRLCMDKATTGAAISHLSSQGIHTAAKAVIEIHELVQSGDDMWVKLRKELKADDVCVKPVGDGCSTGVARLSCAEDLAAYVKAISTGQSQIHPGTFLKAHGIVEMPYPSPKQLLFEPFIETDDVVVVSANRGGSASEGELYWEGKSRWLEVTVGVLGLHGVMHAFNPSITVKETGGILTLEEKFQGWYLYSSETFDNMFWNSAHNTQIHTTGTGSTVSVRIIPRSNQGLFIVHVKAILTHYNIRWCYLLIVITPNALNVPTVVWQL
;
A
#
# COMPACT_ATOMS: atom_id res chain seq x y z
N MET A 1 -45.03 34.69 -15.16
CA MET A 1 -45.21 35.32 -13.83
C MET A 1 -43.82 35.32 -13.17
N LEU A 2 -42.96 36.33 -13.37
CA LEU A 2 -42.84 37.61 -12.63
C LEU A 2 -42.78 37.39 -11.11
N ARG A 3 -41.75 37.77 -10.33
CA ARG A 3 -40.86 38.96 -10.31
C ARG A 3 -39.48 38.55 -9.72
N LEU A 4 -38.29 39.02 -10.14
CA LEU A 4 -37.70 40.38 -10.20
C LEU A 4 -37.66 41.16 -8.86
N VAL A 5 -36.47 41.26 -8.25
CA VAL A 5 -36.03 42.44 -7.48
C VAL A 5 -34.55 42.70 -7.79
N GLN A 6 -34.27 43.94 -8.21
CA GLN A 6 -32.99 44.55 -8.58
C GLN A 6 -32.25 45.15 -7.37
N LEU A 7 -30.95 45.36 -7.60
CA LEU A 7 -29.89 46.09 -6.86
C LEU A 7 -30.29 47.53 -6.39
N PRO A 8 -29.42 48.23 -5.63
CA PRO A 8 -28.45 49.08 -6.31
C PRO A 8 -27.04 49.17 -5.70
N SER A 9 -26.14 49.53 -6.61
CA SER A 9 -24.75 49.97 -6.53
C SER A 9 -24.53 51.37 -5.94
N SER A 10 -23.36 51.58 -5.33
CA SER A 10 -22.58 52.84 -5.27
C SER A 10 -21.13 52.47 -4.84
N GLY A 11 -20.01 52.75 -5.50
CA GLY A 11 -19.69 53.69 -6.55
C GLY A 11 -18.92 54.90 -6.01
N ILE A 12 -17.58 54.85 -5.88
CA ILE A 12 -16.68 56.02 -5.90
C ILE A 12 -15.33 55.61 -6.52
N VAL A 13 -14.86 56.41 -7.50
CA VAL A 13 -13.58 56.34 -8.22
C VAL A 13 -12.84 57.68 -8.05
N TRP A 14 -11.50 57.62 -8.16
CA TRP A 14 -10.52 58.64 -8.62
C TRP A 14 -9.56 59.26 -7.58
N GLY A 15 -8.27 59.29 -7.97
CA GLY A 15 -7.25 60.18 -7.40
C GLY A 15 -5.83 59.92 -7.91
N VAL A 16 -5.46 60.51 -9.05
CA VAL A 16 -4.09 60.60 -9.61
C VAL A 16 -3.42 61.91 -9.16
N GLY A 17 -2.09 61.90 -8.98
CA GLY A 17 -1.22 63.09 -8.99
C GLY A 17 -0.27 63.12 -7.78
N GLY A 18 1.01 63.44 -7.86
CA GLY A 18 1.88 63.87 -8.95
C GLY A 18 3.16 64.49 -8.36
N SER A 19 4.28 64.27 -9.06
CA SER A 19 5.37 65.22 -9.29
C SER A 19 6.41 65.60 -8.19
N ARG A 20 7.68 65.53 -8.63
CA ARG A 20 8.85 66.41 -8.37
C ARG A 20 9.63 66.19 -7.07
N ASP A 21 10.96 66.40 -6.99
CA ASP A 21 12.00 66.82 -7.94
C ASP A 21 13.37 66.58 -7.26
N GLY A 22 14.43 66.52 -8.07
CA GLY A 22 15.80 66.87 -7.65
C GLY A 22 16.65 65.71 -7.11
N GLY A 23 17.77 65.29 -7.69
CA GLY A 23 18.61 65.93 -8.69
C GLY A 23 20.04 66.01 -8.17
N ARG A 24 20.97 65.39 -8.91
CA ARG A 24 22.39 65.77 -9.07
C ARG A 24 23.29 65.64 -7.82
N SER A 25 24.59 65.34 -7.91
CA SER A 25 25.51 64.86 -8.94
C SER A 25 26.92 64.99 -8.33
N LEU A 26 27.85 64.10 -8.71
CA LEU A 26 29.30 64.33 -8.78
C LEU A 26 30.01 64.45 -7.40
N GLU A 27 31.26 64.02 -7.17
CA GLU A 27 32.37 63.73 -8.08
C GLU A 27 33.51 63.04 -7.30
N SER A 28 34.30 62.23 -8.02
CA SER A 28 35.76 62.04 -7.86
C SER A 28 36.32 61.39 -6.57
N GLY A 29 37.27 60.47 -6.62
CA GLY A 29 38.06 59.97 -7.74
C GLY A 29 39.13 58.96 -7.27
N ASP A 30 39.59 58.18 -8.25
CA ASP A 30 40.86 57.43 -8.38
C ASP A 30 41.32 56.48 -7.28
N GLY A 31 41.75 55.23 -7.53
CA GLY A 31 42.33 54.56 -8.71
C GLY A 31 43.32 53.51 -8.14
N ARG A 32 43.58 52.30 -8.66
CA ARG A 32 43.67 51.77 -10.02
C ARG A 32 43.65 50.23 -10.02
N SER A 33 43.12 49.69 -11.13
CA SER A 33 43.47 48.46 -11.92
C SER A 33 43.63 47.09 -11.22
N GLY A 34 43.09 45.96 -11.70
CA GLY A 34 42.38 45.52 -12.93
C GLY A 34 42.45 43.97 -12.92
N ASN A 35 41.41 43.18 -13.21
CA ASN A 35 40.90 42.87 -14.56
C ASN A 35 39.55 42.12 -14.47
N LEU A 36 38.72 42.36 -15.50
CA LEU A 36 37.44 41.72 -15.86
C LEU A 36 37.59 40.20 -16.12
N GLN A 37 36.59 39.31 -16.08
CA GLN A 37 35.19 39.38 -16.54
C GLN A 37 34.24 38.50 -15.70
N ARG A 38 32.98 38.96 -15.57
CA ARG A 38 31.80 38.14 -15.29
C ARG A 38 31.47 37.25 -16.49
N VAL A 39 31.01 36.03 -16.23
CA VAL A 39 30.02 35.36 -17.09
C VAL A 39 28.92 34.76 -16.21
N SER A 40 27.69 35.07 -16.59
CA SER A 40 26.42 34.57 -16.08
C SER A 40 25.73 33.78 -17.20
N SER A 41 25.29 32.56 -16.94
CA SER A 41 24.29 31.74 -17.66
C SER A 41 24.33 30.34 -17.03
N VAL A 42 23.28 29.68 -16.53
CA VAL A 42 21.92 29.37 -17.05
C VAL A 42 21.95 28.81 -18.47
N GLU A 43 22.04 27.48 -18.57
CA GLU A 43 21.60 26.65 -19.71
C GLU A 43 21.00 25.37 -19.08
N SER A 44 19.69 25.13 -18.99
CA SER A 44 18.72 24.70 -20.02
C SER A 44 19.19 23.52 -20.87
N PHE A 45 18.81 22.29 -20.45
CA PHE A 45 18.91 21.09 -21.27
C PHE A 45 17.70 20.99 -22.20
N SER A 46 17.94 21.06 -23.51
CA SER A 46 17.01 20.62 -24.54
C SER A 46 17.79 20.10 -25.76
N ALA A 47 17.18 19.13 -26.45
CA ALA A 47 17.54 18.54 -27.74
C ALA A 47 18.64 17.46 -27.79
N TRP A 48 18.20 16.20 -27.83
CA TRP A 48 18.85 15.16 -28.65
C TRP A 48 17.84 14.71 -29.73
N ARG A 49 17.89 15.34 -30.91
CA ARG A 49 17.34 14.80 -32.15
C ARG A 49 18.48 14.16 -32.94
N LEU A 50 18.36 12.88 -33.28
CA LEU A 50 19.19 12.26 -34.31
C LEU A 50 18.40 12.22 -35.62
N ASN A 51 18.86 13.01 -36.59
CA ASN A 51 18.38 12.94 -37.97
C ASN A 51 18.89 11.66 -38.65
N GLY A 52 17.99 11.03 -39.40
CA GLY A 52 18.29 9.87 -40.23
C GLY A 52 19.22 10.17 -41.40
N GLY A 53 20.03 9.18 -41.73
CA GLY A 53 20.81 9.09 -42.96
C GLY A 53 21.12 7.63 -43.25
N GLN A 54 20.51 7.08 -44.30
CA GLN A 54 20.90 5.81 -44.93
C GLN A 54 22.39 5.86 -45.28
N PHE A 55 23.17 4.82 -44.97
CA PHE A 55 24.23 4.30 -45.86
C PHE A 55 24.61 2.86 -45.44
N GLY A 56 24.89 2.04 -46.46
CA GLY A 56 24.90 0.58 -46.37
C GLY A 56 26.16 -0.09 -45.81
N LEU A 57 26.02 -1.42 -45.71
CA LEU A 57 27.05 -2.41 -45.35
C LEU A 57 28.35 -2.24 -46.14
N PRO A 58 29.52 -2.52 -45.51
CA PRO A 58 30.16 -3.82 -45.75
C PRO A 58 30.83 -4.42 -44.50
N GLY A 59 31.08 -5.74 -44.56
CA GLY A 59 31.52 -6.57 -43.43
C GLY A 59 33.03 -6.70 -43.20
N PHE A 60 33.30 -7.67 -42.30
CA PHE A 60 34.57 -8.27 -41.86
C PHE A 60 35.46 -7.50 -40.86
N GLY A 61 35.83 -8.23 -39.79
CA GLY A 61 37.12 -8.04 -39.12
C GLY A 61 37.09 -8.09 -37.59
N ALA A 62 37.19 -9.30 -37.02
CA ALA A 62 37.50 -9.50 -35.60
C ALA A 62 38.86 -8.87 -35.24
N THR A 63 38.89 -7.99 -34.23
CA THR A 63 40.12 -7.70 -33.46
C THR A 63 39.78 -7.49 -31.99
N ALA A 64 40.39 -8.30 -31.15
CA ALA A 64 40.31 -8.24 -29.69
C ALA A 64 41.03 -6.99 -29.17
N SER A 65 40.36 -6.20 -28.33
CA SER A 65 40.99 -5.13 -27.56
C SER A 65 40.90 -5.43 -26.06
N ARG A 66 42.07 -5.45 -25.42
CA ARG A 66 42.29 -5.73 -23.99
C ARG A 66 41.61 -4.67 -23.12
N ARG A 67 40.62 -5.08 -22.31
CA ARG A 67 40.14 -4.29 -21.15
C ARG A 67 41.24 -4.22 -20.09
N ARG A 68 41.73 -3.01 -19.78
CA ARG A 68 42.52 -2.74 -18.56
C ARG A 68 41.55 -2.59 -17.38
N ARG A 69 41.54 -3.58 -16.47
CA ARG A 69 41.01 -3.40 -15.11
C ARG A 69 41.91 -2.42 -14.38
N MET A 70 41.38 -1.29 -13.91
CA MET A 70 42.00 -0.57 -12.79
C MET A 70 41.75 -1.40 -11.53
N ALA A 71 42.83 -1.80 -10.86
CA ALA A 71 42.76 -2.47 -9.58
C ALA A 71 42.49 -1.41 -8.49
N VAL A 72 41.25 -1.31 -8.03
CA VAL A 72 40.93 -0.60 -6.79
C VAL A 72 41.36 -1.51 -5.64
N THR A 73 42.33 -1.05 -4.85
CA THR A 73 42.87 -1.79 -3.72
C THR A 73 41.87 -1.84 -2.57
N ARG A 74 41.69 -3.05 -1.99
CA ARG A 74 40.85 -3.39 -0.83
C ARG A 74 40.97 -2.47 0.40
N SER A 75 41.98 -1.60 0.46
CA SER A 75 42.18 -0.65 1.57
C SER A 75 41.26 0.57 1.51
N GLY A 76 40.85 1.04 0.33
CA GLY A 76 39.96 2.21 0.18
C GLY A 76 38.50 1.92 0.55
N VAL A 77 38.10 0.64 0.50
CA VAL A 77 36.73 0.19 0.83
C VAL A 77 36.48 0.17 2.34
N LYS A 78 37.52 -0.06 3.16
CA LYS A 78 37.41 -0.03 4.64
C LYS A 78 37.15 1.37 5.22
N GLU A 79 37.58 2.43 4.53
CA GLU A 79 37.28 3.82 4.94
C GLU A 79 35.85 4.25 4.57
N LEU A 80 35.25 3.69 3.51
CA LEU A 80 33.83 3.91 3.19
C LEU A 80 32.90 3.11 4.13
N GLU A 81 33.25 1.87 4.48
CA GLU A 81 32.49 1.03 5.43
C GLU A 81 32.38 1.68 6.82
N SER A 82 33.44 2.33 7.31
CA SER A 82 33.46 2.96 8.64
C SER A 82 32.73 4.31 8.72
N GLY A 83 32.47 4.97 7.58
CA GLY A 83 31.80 6.28 7.54
C GLY A 83 30.28 6.23 7.32
N LEU A 84 29.77 5.12 6.79
CA LEU A 84 28.36 4.94 6.38
C LEU A 84 27.64 3.78 7.12
N MET A 85 28.37 2.93 7.84
CA MET A 85 27.80 1.88 8.71
C MET A 85 28.58 1.76 10.04
N GLU A 86 28.28 2.61 11.02
CA GLU A 86 28.49 2.24 12.43
C GLU A 86 27.16 1.77 13.04
N VAL A 87 26.88 0.47 12.91
CA VAL A 87 26.06 -0.27 13.87
C VAL A 87 27.04 -1.17 14.64
N ARG A 88 27.26 -0.88 15.91
CA ARG A 88 28.12 -1.68 16.79
C ARG A 88 27.42 -2.99 17.17
N GLU A 89 27.61 -4.02 16.37
CA GLU A 89 27.35 -5.41 16.79
C GLU A 89 28.63 -6.03 17.38
N GLY A 90 28.49 -6.66 18.55
CA GLY A 90 29.59 -7.14 19.38
C GLY A 90 30.52 -8.16 18.68
N GLU A 91 31.83 -8.01 18.90
CA GLU A 91 32.93 -8.71 18.23
C GLU A 91 33.03 -10.25 18.46
N GLY A 92 32.02 -10.89 19.04
CA GLY A 92 32.06 -12.32 19.41
C GLY A 92 31.48 -13.31 18.39
N THR A 93 30.60 -12.88 17.48
CA THR A 93 29.79 -13.75 16.60
C THR A 93 30.26 -13.78 15.14
N ARG A 94 31.08 -12.81 14.71
CA ARG A 94 31.44 -12.61 13.28
C ARG A 94 32.12 -13.79 12.60
N VAL A 95 32.86 -14.62 13.33
CA VAL A 95 33.69 -15.67 12.69
C VAL A 95 32.87 -16.90 12.26
N ARG A 96 31.68 -17.14 12.83
CA ARG A 96 30.86 -18.32 12.49
C ARG A 96 29.78 -18.07 11.43
N ASP A 97 29.31 -16.83 11.27
CA ASP A 97 28.27 -16.49 10.28
C ASP A 97 28.84 -16.12 8.89
N ASP A 98 30.07 -15.58 8.83
CA ASP A 98 30.70 -15.21 7.55
C ASP A 98 31.06 -16.43 6.68
N GLU A 99 31.35 -17.59 7.28
CA GLU A 99 31.64 -18.81 6.51
C GLU A 99 30.36 -19.46 5.93
N ARG A 100 29.19 -19.32 6.59
CA ARG A 100 27.89 -19.81 6.08
C ARG A 100 27.34 -18.99 4.92
N ARG A 101 27.74 -17.71 4.78
CA ARG A 101 27.21 -16.72 3.82
C ARG A 101 27.96 -16.62 2.49
N SER A 102 29.02 -17.40 2.26
CA SER A 102 29.95 -17.26 1.12
C SER A 102 29.40 -17.67 -0.27
N GLY A 103 28.08 -17.77 -0.46
CA GLY A 103 27.47 -18.15 -1.75
C GLY A 103 25.98 -17.81 -1.90
N ALA A 104 25.45 -16.89 -1.10
CA ALA A 104 24.10 -16.36 -1.27
C ALA A 104 24.09 -15.24 -2.33
N LEU A 105 23.00 -15.14 -3.09
CA LEU A 105 22.81 -14.07 -4.08
C LEU A 105 22.48 -12.77 -3.35
N ARG A 106 23.25 -11.70 -3.61
CA ARG A 106 23.05 -10.39 -2.99
C ARG A 106 22.19 -9.51 -3.88
N VAL A 107 21.00 -9.16 -3.40
CA VAL A 107 20.01 -8.37 -4.13
C VAL A 107 19.91 -6.97 -3.53
N ALA A 108 20.08 -5.94 -4.36
CA ALA A 108 19.79 -4.56 -3.96
C ALA A 108 18.34 -4.21 -4.33
N LEU A 109 17.47 -4.04 -3.34
CA LEU A 109 16.08 -3.63 -3.50
C LEU A 109 15.99 -2.11 -3.46
N ILE A 110 15.55 -1.48 -4.56
CA ILE A 110 15.41 -0.01 -4.66
C ILE A 110 13.93 0.36 -4.70
N CYS A 111 13.50 1.23 -3.77
CA CYS A 111 12.13 1.74 -3.69
C CYS A 111 12.10 3.27 -3.50
N GLY A 112 10.92 3.86 -3.46
CA GLY A 112 10.73 5.30 -3.37
C GLY A 112 10.35 5.93 -4.72
N GLY A 113 11.06 6.99 -5.09
CA GLY A 113 10.94 7.68 -6.36
C GLY A 113 10.34 9.09 -6.26
N PRO A 114 10.45 9.90 -7.33
CA PRO A 114 9.86 11.23 -7.39
C PRO A 114 8.34 11.23 -7.65
N SER A 115 7.81 10.12 -8.17
CA SER A 115 6.40 9.97 -8.49
C SER A 115 5.49 10.07 -7.25
N GLU A 116 4.26 10.54 -7.44
CA GLU A 116 3.20 10.46 -6.43
C GLU A 116 2.79 9.00 -6.14
N GLU A 117 3.21 8.04 -6.97
CA GLU A 117 3.02 6.59 -6.77
C GLU A 117 4.01 5.97 -5.76
N ARG A 118 4.84 6.79 -5.10
CA ARG A 118 5.84 6.35 -4.12
C ARG A 118 5.28 5.48 -2.98
N GLY A 119 4.02 5.68 -2.57
CA GLY A 119 3.36 4.80 -1.61
C GLY A 119 3.23 3.35 -2.10
N ILE A 120 2.91 3.16 -3.39
CA ILE A 120 2.84 1.85 -4.04
C ILE A 120 4.23 1.22 -4.10
N SER A 121 5.26 2.01 -4.40
CA SER A 121 6.65 1.55 -4.39
C SER A 121 7.06 0.99 -3.02
N LEU A 122 6.76 1.72 -1.95
CA LEU A 122 7.06 1.28 -0.58
C LEU A 122 6.31 0.00 -0.20
N ASN A 123 5.01 -0.10 -0.50
CA ASN A 123 4.22 -1.30 -0.23
C ASN A 123 4.68 -2.51 -1.04
N SER A 124 5.03 -2.29 -2.31
CA SER A 124 5.59 -3.32 -3.18
C SER A 124 6.94 -3.82 -2.64
N ALA A 125 7.82 -2.91 -2.21
CA ALA A 125 9.12 -3.26 -1.65
C ALA A 125 9.02 -4.08 -0.36
N ARG A 126 8.04 -3.81 0.52
CA ARG A 126 7.78 -4.65 1.71
C ARG A 126 7.47 -6.09 1.35
N SER A 127 6.54 -6.27 0.41
CA SER A 127 6.12 -7.59 -0.07
C SER A 127 7.29 -8.33 -0.73
N VAL A 128 8.05 -7.63 -1.60
CA VAL A 128 9.25 -8.19 -2.23
C VAL A 128 10.26 -8.63 -1.16
N LEU A 129 10.58 -7.78 -0.19
CA LEU A 129 11.51 -8.11 0.89
C LEU A 129 11.07 -9.39 1.63
N VAL A 130 9.84 -9.43 2.13
CA VAL A 130 9.30 -10.54 2.93
C VAL A 130 9.27 -11.87 2.18
N HIS A 131 9.01 -11.84 0.88
CA HIS A 131 8.83 -13.06 0.07
C HIS A 131 10.08 -13.47 -0.72
N LEU A 132 11.07 -12.59 -0.87
CA LEU A 132 12.28 -12.85 -1.62
C LEU A 132 13.45 -13.28 -0.73
N GLU A 133 13.57 -12.67 0.46
CA GLU A 133 14.65 -12.94 1.42
C GLU A 133 14.60 -14.39 1.93
N ALA A 134 15.75 -15.06 1.88
CA ALA A 134 15.91 -16.46 2.29
C ALA A 134 17.39 -16.77 2.58
N GLU A 135 17.70 -17.98 3.05
CA GLU A 135 19.09 -18.39 3.34
C GLU A 135 20.05 -18.25 2.13
N ASP A 136 19.53 -18.32 0.90
CA ASP A 136 20.30 -18.24 -0.34
C ASP A 136 20.15 -16.89 -1.08
N VAL A 137 19.33 -15.97 -0.58
CA VAL A 137 19.09 -14.64 -1.17
C VAL A 137 19.10 -13.58 -0.07
N LEU A 138 20.12 -12.72 -0.08
CA LEU A 138 20.28 -11.62 0.88
C LEU A 138 19.81 -10.32 0.26
N VAL A 139 18.91 -9.60 0.93
CA VAL A 139 18.33 -8.36 0.41
C VAL A 139 18.87 -7.15 1.17
N SER A 140 19.44 -6.18 0.44
CA SER A 140 19.81 -4.86 0.98
C SER A 140 18.89 -3.79 0.41
N CYS A 141 18.37 -2.93 1.29
CA CYS A 141 17.32 -1.98 0.95
C CYS A 141 17.88 -0.57 0.70
N TYR A 142 17.39 0.08 -0.36
CA TYR A 142 17.74 1.45 -0.73
C TYR A 142 16.50 2.26 -1.07
N TYR A 143 16.52 3.53 -0.68
CA TYR A 143 15.43 4.46 -0.92
C TYR A 143 15.87 5.61 -1.83
N LEU A 144 15.01 5.99 -2.76
CA LEU A 144 15.13 7.17 -3.61
C LEU A 144 14.08 8.21 -3.19
N ASN A 145 14.50 9.43 -2.87
CA ASN A 145 13.56 10.49 -2.50
C ASN A 145 13.07 11.31 -3.71
N LYS A 146 12.19 12.30 -3.49
CA LYS A 146 11.69 13.21 -4.55
C LYS A 146 12.76 14.08 -5.20
N LYS A 147 13.91 14.29 -4.54
CA LYS A 147 15.06 15.05 -5.06
C LYS A 147 16.05 14.17 -5.83
N LEU A 148 15.71 12.90 -6.06
CA LEU A 148 16.56 11.88 -6.68
C LEU A 148 17.86 11.60 -5.90
N GLU A 149 17.81 11.73 -4.57
CA GLU A 149 18.90 11.35 -3.68
C GLU A 149 18.67 9.92 -3.18
N PHE A 150 19.74 9.10 -3.21
CA PHE A 150 19.71 7.72 -2.76
C PHE A 150 20.16 7.60 -1.30
N PHE A 151 19.56 6.65 -0.57
CA PHE A 151 19.85 6.35 0.82
C PHE A 151 19.92 4.84 1.02
N GLY A 152 20.92 4.35 1.75
CA GLY A 152 20.89 2.99 2.29
C GLY A 152 20.00 2.96 3.54
N ILE A 153 19.08 2.00 3.62
CA ILE A 153 18.13 1.89 4.73
C ILE A 153 18.15 0.49 5.36
N PRO A 154 18.02 0.38 6.69
CA PRO A 154 17.72 -0.90 7.33
C PRO A 154 16.35 -1.43 6.89
N SER A 155 16.20 -2.75 6.78
CA SER A 155 14.93 -3.43 6.47
C SER A 155 13.78 -3.00 7.39
N ALA A 156 14.07 -2.72 8.67
CA ALA A 156 13.08 -2.23 9.63
C ALA A 156 12.46 -0.88 9.24
N GLN A 157 13.14 -0.02 8.47
CA GLN A 157 12.60 1.26 8.04
C GLN A 157 11.55 1.14 6.94
N MET A 158 11.54 0.02 6.19
CA MET A 158 10.52 -0.24 5.15
C MET A 158 9.10 -0.16 5.69
N TYR A 159 8.93 -0.40 6.98
CA TYR A 159 7.67 -0.50 7.72
C TYR A 159 7.17 0.84 8.30
N SER A 160 7.47 1.98 7.67
CA SER A 160 6.95 3.31 8.07
C SER A 160 5.55 3.60 7.48
N ASN A 161 4.66 4.31 8.17
CA ASN A 161 3.23 4.31 7.80
C ASN A 161 2.92 5.04 6.48
N THR A 162 3.56 6.19 6.24
CA THR A 162 3.33 7.01 5.05
C THR A 162 4.63 7.41 4.37
N PRO A 163 4.62 7.80 3.08
CA PRO A 163 5.81 8.34 2.42
C PRO A 163 6.40 9.56 3.15
N SER A 164 5.55 10.40 3.75
CA SER A 164 5.97 11.57 4.53
C SER A 164 6.66 11.19 5.84
N ASP A 165 6.14 10.18 6.56
CA ASP A 165 6.80 9.59 7.74
C ASP A 165 8.18 9.00 7.36
N PHE A 166 8.25 8.37 6.18
CA PHE A 166 9.50 7.83 5.64
C PHE A 166 10.55 8.93 5.41
N ASP A 167 10.19 10.01 4.71
CA ASP A 167 11.09 11.14 4.42
C ASP A 167 11.57 11.84 5.70
N PHE A 168 10.68 11.96 6.70
CA PHE A 168 11.04 12.52 8.00
C PHE A 168 12.07 11.65 8.73
N LYS A 169 11.80 10.34 8.84
CA LYS A 169 12.68 9.39 9.51
C LYS A 169 14.04 9.31 8.82
N ILE A 170 14.07 9.23 7.49
CA ILE A 170 15.33 9.01 6.77
C ILE A 170 16.30 10.20 6.90
N THR A 171 15.77 11.42 6.98
CA THR A 171 16.57 12.64 7.20
C THR A 171 17.36 12.60 8.52
N SER A 172 16.82 11.91 9.54
CA SER A 172 17.47 11.80 10.85
C SER A 172 18.26 10.50 11.06
N THR A 173 17.95 9.45 10.29
CA THR A 173 18.45 8.09 10.54
C THR A 173 19.39 7.55 9.48
N ALA A 174 19.41 8.13 8.28
CA ALA A 174 20.28 7.70 7.19
C ALA A 174 21.02 8.90 6.57
N ARG A 175 22.18 8.61 5.97
CA ARG A 175 22.92 9.59 5.17
C ARG A 175 22.70 9.28 3.70
N SER A 176 22.43 10.30 2.90
CA SER A 176 22.38 10.16 1.46
C SER A 176 23.76 9.87 0.90
N PHE A 177 23.80 9.16 -0.23
CA PHE A 177 24.99 9.11 -1.07
C PHE A 177 25.22 10.51 -1.66
N ARG A 178 26.48 10.94 -1.75
CA ARG A 178 26.84 12.31 -2.18
C ARG A 178 26.61 12.53 -3.68
N SER A 179 26.55 11.44 -4.44
CA SER A 179 26.30 11.45 -5.88
C SER A 179 25.73 10.12 -6.36
N HIS A 180 25.11 10.11 -7.53
CA HIS A 180 24.71 8.87 -8.20
C HIS A 180 25.91 7.96 -8.50
N THR A 181 27.08 8.53 -8.80
CA THR A 181 28.30 7.74 -9.04
C THR A 181 28.73 6.96 -7.80
N GLU A 182 28.75 7.60 -6.63
CA GLU A 182 29.07 6.92 -5.36
C GLU A 182 28.07 5.80 -5.06
N PHE A 183 26.79 6.03 -5.29
CA PHE A 183 25.75 5.01 -5.13
C PHE A 183 25.97 3.81 -6.07
N LEU A 184 26.28 4.06 -7.35
CA LEU A 184 26.54 3.00 -8.32
C LEU A 184 27.80 2.20 -7.99
N GLU A 185 28.88 2.86 -7.58
CA GLU A 185 30.11 2.19 -7.10
C GLU A 185 29.83 1.33 -5.86
N HIS A 186 28.99 1.83 -4.94
CA HIS A 186 28.54 1.06 -3.79
C HIS A 186 27.77 -0.19 -4.22
N LEU A 187 26.77 -0.07 -5.09
CA LEU A 187 26.00 -1.21 -5.59
C LEU A 187 26.88 -2.25 -6.28
N GLN A 188 27.87 -1.84 -7.08
CA GLN A 188 28.81 -2.75 -7.74
C GLN A 188 29.66 -3.56 -6.74
N ALA A 189 29.93 -3.01 -5.56
CA ALA A 189 30.69 -3.68 -4.51
C ALA A 189 29.81 -4.61 -3.66
N THR A 190 28.56 -4.19 -3.38
CA THR A 190 27.72 -4.83 -2.36
C THR A 190 26.64 -5.75 -2.90
N SER A 191 26.27 -5.64 -4.18
CA SER A 191 25.19 -6.41 -4.80
C SER A 191 25.64 -7.17 -6.04
N ASP A 192 24.94 -8.27 -6.34
CA ASP A 192 25.10 -9.04 -7.57
C ASP A 192 24.06 -8.63 -8.62
N ILE A 193 22.85 -8.27 -8.17
CA ILE A 193 21.74 -7.83 -9.01
C ILE A 193 20.86 -6.80 -8.27
N VAL A 194 20.28 -5.88 -9.02
CA VAL A 194 19.35 -4.86 -8.52
C VAL A 194 17.90 -5.27 -8.83
N PHE A 195 17.01 -5.15 -7.85
CA PHE A 195 15.57 -5.29 -8.02
C PHE A 195 14.92 -3.92 -7.85
N PRO A 196 14.70 -3.15 -8.93
CA PRO A 196 14.01 -1.87 -8.86
C PRO A 196 12.51 -2.10 -8.68
N VAL A 197 11.92 -1.43 -7.70
CA VAL A 197 10.47 -1.45 -7.41
C VAL A 197 9.97 0.00 -7.34
N LEU A 198 10.29 0.78 -8.37
CA LEU A 198 9.88 2.18 -8.54
C LEU A 198 8.71 2.24 -9.52
N HIS A 199 7.68 3.03 -9.19
CA HIS A 199 6.47 3.19 -10.02
C HIS A 199 6.40 4.60 -10.59
N GLY A 200 5.92 4.74 -11.83
CA GLY A 200 5.84 6.04 -12.51
C GLY A 200 7.20 6.64 -12.88
N GLN A 201 7.32 7.97 -12.72
CA GLN A 201 8.52 8.73 -13.11
C GLN A 201 9.79 8.19 -12.43
N PHE A 202 10.89 8.14 -13.20
CA PHE A 202 12.18 7.55 -12.87
C PHE A 202 12.18 6.02 -12.63
N GLY A 203 11.01 5.38 -12.63
CA GLY A 203 10.82 3.94 -12.48
C GLY A 203 10.43 3.28 -13.79
N GLU A 204 9.20 3.49 -14.24
CA GLU A 204 8.65 2.85 -15.44
C GLU A 204 8.98 3.61 -16.73
N ASP A 205 9.45 4.86 -16.63
CA ASP A 205 9.90 5.66 -17.77
C ASP A 205 11.31 5.31 -18.29
N GLY A 206 12.01 4.38 -17.62
CA GLY A 206 13.38 3.97 -17.97
C GLY A 206 14.50 4.69 -17.21
N GLY A 207 14.18 5.63 -16.31
CA GLY A 207 15.18 6.47 -15.61
C GLY A 207 16.20 5.66 -14.79
N ILE A 208 15.72 4.84 -13.84
CA ILE A 208 16.59 3.99 -13.02
C ILE A 208 17.33 2.95 -13.87
N GLN A 209 16.68 2.41 -14.90
CA GLN A 209 17.26 1.41 -15.80
C GLN A 209 18.43 2.01 -16.56
N ALA A 210 18.29 3.21 -17.11
CA ALA A 210 19.37 3.89 -17.82
C ALA A 210 20.57 4.14 -16.89
N LEU A 211 20.31 4.50 -15.63
CA LEU A 211 21.35 4.68 -14.62
C LEU A 211 22.10 3.37 -14.34
N LEU A 212 21.38 2.26 -14.15
CA LEU A 212 21.96 0.93 -13.91
C LEU A 212 22.73 0.39 -15.13
N GLU A 213 22.16 0.55 -16.33
CA GLU A 213 22.78 0.17 -17.61
C GLU A 213 24.11 0.92 -17.82
N SER A 214 24.17 2.21 -17.46
CA SER A 214 25.39 3.02 -17.57
C SER A 214 26.55 2.51 -16.71
N ALA A 215 26.24 1.87 -15.58
CA ALA A 215 27.20 1.23 -14.68
C ALA A 215 27.43 -0.26 -14.98
N GLY A 216 26.73 -0.82 -15.98
CA GLY A 216 26.75 -2.26 -16.25
C GLY A 216 26.24 -3.11 -15.07
N LEU A 217 25.37 -2.55 -14.23
CA LEU A 217 24.75 -3.25 -13.11
C LEU A 217 23.63 -4.16 -13.61
N PRO A 218 23.65 -5.46 -13.28
CA PRO A 218 22.55 -6.37 -13.57
C PRO A 218 21.28 -6.00 -12.83
N PHE A 219 20.11 -6.12 -13.46
CA PHE A 219 18.83 -5.83 -12.82
C PHE A 219 17.66 -6.67 -13.33
N VAL A 220 16.62 -6.74 -12.48
CA VAL A 220 15.29 -7.28 -12.81
C VAL A 220 14.47 -6.19 -13.49
N GLY A 221 13.90 -6.48 -14.66
CA GLY A 221 13.00 -5.61 -15.40
C GLY A 221 13.42 -5.35 -16.85
N THR A 222 12.54 -4.64 -17.55
CA THR A 222 12.72 -4.20 -18.94
C THR A 222 13.84 -3.15 -19.05
N GLY A 223 14.60 -3.15 -20.15
CA GLY A 223 15.69 -2.18 -20.38
C GLY A 223 15.18 -0.77 -20.71
N ALA A 224 16.03 0.25 -20.54
CA ALA A 224 15.61 1.66 -20.56
C ALA A 224 14.92 2.11 -21.87
N ALA A 225 15.45 1.70 -23.02
CA ALA A 225 14.90 2.10 -24.33
C ALA A 225 13.50 1.50 -24.59
N ALA A 226 13.30 0.22 -24.24
CA ALA A 226 12.01 -0.43 -24.34
C ALA A 226 11.02 0.14 -23.32
N ALA A 227 11.52 0.45 -22.12
CA ALA A 227 10.73 1.06 -21.07
C ALA A 227 10.12 2.40 -21.48
N GLN A 228 10.96 3.28 -22.04
CA GLN A 228 10.56 4.60 -22.51
C GLN A 228 9.43 4.55 -23.56
N VAL A 229 9.49 3.59 -24.50
CA VAL A 229 8.47 3.44 -25.55
C VAL A 229 7.19 2.84 -25.00
N ALA A 230 7.28 1.83 -24.15
CA ALA A 230 6.12 1.10 -23.66
C ALA A 230 5.31 1.88 -22.61
N PHE A 231 5.98 2.70 -21.79
CA PHE A 231 5.32 3.46 -20.72
C PHE A 231 4.61 4.73 -21.24
N ASP A 232 5.03 5.27 -22.39
CA ASP A 232 4.32 6.36 -23.04
C ASP A 232 3.09 5.83 -23.80
N LYS A 233 1.90 6.13 -23.30
CA LYS A 233 0.63 5.58 -23.83
C LYS A 233 0.40 5.91 -25.30
N TYR A 234 0.84 7.09 -25.75
CA TYR A 234 0.66 7.48 -27.16
C TYR A 234 1.65 6.74 -28.06
N ASP A 235 2.93 6.73 -27.69
CA ASP A 235 3.97 6.09 -28.51
C ASP A 235 3.76 4.57 -28.54
N ALA A 236 3.35 3.96 -27.42
CA ALA A 236 2.96 2.56 -27.35
C ALA A 236 1.78 2.26 -28.29
N ALA A 237 0.69 3.05 -28.25
CA ALA A 237 -0.45 2.86 -29.14
C ALA A 237 -0.07 2.99 -30.62
N VAL A 238 0.81 3.95 -30.97
CA VAL A 238 1.34 4.09 -32.33
C VAL A 238 2.13 2.85 -32.75
N GLU A 239 2.94 2.29 -31.86
CA GLU A 239 3.74 1.08 -32.15
C GLU A 239 2.87 -0.16 -32.31
N LEU A 240 1.83 -0.30 -31.48
CA LEU A 240 0.83 -1.37 -31.59
C LEU A 240 0.06 -1.31 -32.91
N ALA A 241 -0.37 -0.12 -33.32
CA ALA A 241 -1.10 0.07 -34.57
C ALA A 241 -0.28 -0.35 -35.81
N LYS A 242 1.04 -0.10 -35.81
CA LYS A 242 1.94 -0.55 -36.90
C LYS A 242 1.99 -2.07 -37.04
N HIS A 243 1.76 -2.79 -35.93
CA HIS A 243 1.74 -4.25 -35.88
C HIS A 243 0.33 -4.84 -36.05
N GLY A 244 -0.67 -4.02 -36.38
CA GLY A 244 -2.03 -4.47 -36.69
C GLY A 244 -2.93 -4.68 -35.47
N PHE A 245 -2.52 -4.24 -34.28
CA PHE A 245 -3.40 -4.23 -33.12
C PHE A 245 -4.45 -3.13 -33.24
N ALA A 246 -5.67 -3.42 -32.77
CA ALA A 246 -6.69 -2.39 -32.62
C ALA A 246 -6.30 -1.45 -31.47
N THR A 247 -6.33 -0.15 -31.73
CA THR A 247 -6.10 0.90 -30.74
C THR A 247 -7.25 1.91 -30.75
N LEU A 248 -7.49 2.54 -29.61
CA LEU A 248 -8.44 3.65 -29.56
C LEU A 248 -7.82 4.83 -30.32
N PRO A 249 -8.57 5.52 -31.19
CA PRO A 249 -8.12 6.77 -31.76
C PRO A 249 -7.76 7.73 -30.64
N SER A 250 -6.63 8.42 -30.80
CA SER A 250 -6.10 9.37 -29.81
C SER A 250 -5.51 10.60 -30.49
N PHE A 251 -5.40 11.67 -29.72
CA PHE A 251 -4.82 12.95 -30.07
C PHE A 251 -3.79 13.32 -29.01
N LEU A 252 -2.55 13.60 -29.43
CA LEU A 252 -1.46 13.98 -28.53
C LEU A 252 -1.35 15.51 -28.42
N VAL A 253 -1.20 15.98 -27.20
CA VAL A 253 -0.75 17.33 -26.85
C VAL A 253 0.67 17.24 -26.32
N ASP A 254 1.65 17.82 -27.03
CA ASP A 254 3.10 17.63 -26.77
C ASP A 254 3.84 18.95 -26.50
N ASP A 255 3.38 20.08 -27.07
CA ASP A 255 4.09 21.37 -27.02
C ASP A 255 3.59 22.30 -25.89
N GLY A 256 3.07 21.74 -24.79
CA GLY A 256 2.56 22.52 -23.64
C GLY A 256 1.35 23.42 -23.93
N LYS A 257 0.75 23.32 -25.12
CA LYS A 257 -0.46 24.02 -25.54
C LYS A 257 -1.35 23.12 -26.38
N VAL A 258 -2.65 23.19 -26.15
CA VAL A 258 -3.63 22.41 -26.91
C VAL A 258 -3.89 23.08 -28.27
N ASP A 259 -3.62 22.38 -29.39
CA ASP A 259 -4.10 22.80 -30.71
C ASP A 259 -5.61 22.53 -30.83
N VAL A 260 -6.40 23.50 -30.36
CA VAL A 260 -7.88 23.44 -30.39
C VAL A 260 -8.41 23.21 -31.81
N SER A 261 -7.72 23.72 -32.83
CA SER A 261 -8.16 23.58 -34.22
C SER A 261 -7.93 22.16 -34.76
N GLY A 262 -6.78 21.57 -34.43
CA GLY A 262 -6.45 20.17 -34.70
C GLY A 262 -7.36 19.23 -33.93
N LEU A 263 -7.56 19.47 -32.62
CA LEU A 263 -8.44 18.67 -31.78
C LEU A 263 -9.89 18.72 -32.28
N ARG A 264 -10.41 19.89 -32.69
CA ARG A 264 -11.73 19.99 -33.33
C ARG A 264 -11.86 19.12 -34.57
N LYS A 265 -10.85 19.12 -35.45
CA LYS A 265 -10.84 18.27 -36.64
C LYS A 265 -10.81 16.79 -36.27
N TRP A 266 -10.05 16.44 -35.23
CA TRP A 266 -9.98 15.07 -34.71
C TRP A 266 -11.33 14.59 -34.16
N PHE A 267 -12.06 15.42 -33.41
CA PHE A 267 -13.43 15.11 -32.97
C PHE A 267 -14.34 14.81 -34.19
N GLN A 268 -14.29 15.66 -35.22
CA GLN A 268 -15.08 15.51 -36.43
C GLN A 268 -14.71 14.26 -37.24
N SER A 269 -13.42 13.94 -37.37
CA SER A 269 -12.96 12.77 -38.14
C SER A 269 -13.27 11.44 -37.46
N ASN A 270 -13.44 11.44 -36.14
CA ASN A 270 -13.74 10.24 -35.35
C ASN A 270 -15.23 10.14 -34.96
N ASP A 271 -16.10 10.98 -35.54
CA ASP A 271 -17.55 10.99 -35.28
C ASP A 271 -17.90 11.21 -33.79
N VAL A 272 -17.10 12.04 -33.10
CA VAL A 272 -17.33 12.43 -31.70
C VAL A 272 -18.02 13.79 -31.68
N ASP A 273 -19.20 13.87 -31.04
CA ASP A 273 -19.92 15.15 -30.92
C ASP A 273 -19.07 16.19 -30.18
N ILE A 274 -18.93 17.38 -30.77
CA ILE A 274 -18.03 18.42 -30.25
C ILE A 274 -18.51 19.02 -28.92
N ASN A 275 -19.78 18.89 -28.58
CA ASN A 275 -20.38 19.44 -27.36
C ASN A 275 -20.66 18.38 -26.31
N THR A 276 -21.09 17.18 -26.73
CA THR A 276 -21.55 16.12 -25.81
C THR A 276 -20.80 14.81 -25.95
N GLY A 277 -19.89 14.68 -26.91
CA GLY A 277 -19.11 13.46 -27.11
C GLY A 277 -18.11 13.25 -25.98
N ARG A 278 -18.00 12.03 -25.46
CA ARG A 278 -17.10 11.69 -24.36
C ARG A 278 -15.72 11.30 -24.85
N VAL A 279 -14.70 11.86 -24.23
CA VAL A 279 -13.29 11.51 -24.42
C VAL A 279 -12.61 11.34 -23.06
N VAL A 280 -11.55 10.55 -23.01
CA VAL A 280 -10.67 10.46 -21.84
C VAL A 280 -9.48 11.39 -22.05
N VAL A 281 -9.17 12.20 -21.05
CA VAL A 281 -7.98 13.06 -21.00
C VAL A 281 -7.06 12.52 -19.91
N LYS A 282 -5.82 12.14 -20.27
CA LYS A 282 -4.86 11.51 -19.37
C LYS A 282 -3.41 11.91 -19.66
N PRO A 283 -2.52 11.92 -18.66
CA PRO A 283 -1.08 12.07 -18.89
C PRO A 283 -0.52 10.88 -19.68
N ALA A 284 0.43 11.15 -20.58
CA ALA A 284 1.05 10.12 -21.41
C ALA A 284 1.90 9.14 -20.59
N ARG A 285 2.61 9.63 -19.56
CA ARG A 285 3.68 8.95 -18.80
C ARG A 285 3.42 8.94 -17.28
N ALA A 286 2.18 8.74 -16.85
CA ALA A 286 1.86 8.50 -15.44
C ALA A 286 1.05 7.20 -15.23
N GLY A 287 1.26 6.52 -14.11
CA GLY A 287 0.54 5.31 -13.73
C GLY A 287 -0.70 5.57 -12.87
N SER A 288 -1.30 4.48 -12.38
CA SER A 288 -2.35 4.47 -11.35
C SER A 288 -3.56 5.40 -11.56
N SER A 289 -3.86 5.73 -12.82
CA SER A 289 -4.93 6.67 -13.20
C SER A 289 -4.79 8.08 -12.60
N VAL A 290 -3.57 8.48 -12.22
CA VAL A 290 -3.30 9.84 -11.72
C VAL A 290 -3.55 10.84 -12.85
N GLY A 291 -4.37 11.86 -12.59
CA GLY A 291 -4.70 12.89 -13.58
C GLY A 291 -5.61 12.42 -14.73
N VAL A 292 -6.25 11.25 -14.62
CA VAL A 292 -7.22 10.78 -15.63
C VAL A 292 -8.57 11.46 -15.39
N SER A 293 -9.19 11.98 -16.45
CA SER A 293 -10.54 12.54 -16.40
C SER A 293 -11.36 12.17 -17.63
N VAL A 294 -12.67 12.04 -17.46
CA VAL A 294 -13.61 11.96 -18.59
C VAL A 294 -14.09 13.38 -18.89
N ALA A 295 -14.00 13.78 -20.16
CA ALA A 295 -14.42 15.09 -20.63
C ALA A 295 -15.61 14.96 -21.59
N GLU A 296 -16.64 15.76 -21.37
CA GLU A 296 -17.79 15.89 -22.27
C GLU A 296 -17.58 17.08 -23.21
N GLY A 297 -17.34 16.77 -24.48
CA GLY A 297 -17.11 17.73 -25.54
C GLY A 297 -15.70 18.33 -25.57
N LEU A 298 -15.44 19.05 -26.67
CA LEU A 298 -14.16 19.67 -26.98
C LEU A 298 -13.69 20.66 -25.92
N ASN A 299 -14.57 21.52 -25.42
CA ASN A 299 -14.19 22.58 -24.50
C ASN A 299 -13.71 22.02 -23.16
N THR A 300 -14.41 21.01 -22.64
CA THR A 300 -14.03 20.32 -21.40
C THR A 300 -12.71 19.56 -21.60
N ALA A 301 -12.52 18.92 -22.76
CA ALA A 301 -11.28 18.20 -23.06
C ALA A 301 -10.06 19.15 -23.10
N VAL A 302 -10.21 20.32 -23.74
CA VAL A 302 -9.17 21.38 -23.75
C VAL A 302 -8.86 21.84 -22.33
N LYS A 303 -9.89 22.16 -21.54
CA LYS A 303 -9.72 22.63 -20.15
C LYS A 303 -8.98 21.60 -19.28
N ASN A 304 -9.37 20.33 -19.37
CA ASN A 304 -8.75 19.27 -18.58
C ASN A 304 -7.29 19.04 -19.02
N ALA A 305 -7.00 19.07 -20.32
CA ALA A 305 -5.63 18.93 -20.82
C ALA A 305 -4.75 20.11 -20.39
N GLU A 306 -5.24 21.35 -20.46
CA GLU A 306 -4.54 22.53 -19.97
C GLU A 306 -4.31 22.47 -18.45
N ALA A 307 -5.26 21.94 -17.67
CA ALA A 307 -5.10 21.76 -16.24
C ALA A 307 -3.92 20.82 -15.91
N LEU A 308 -3.85 19.65 -16.55
CA LEU A 308 -2.74 18.69 -16.34
C LEU A 308 -1.37 19.30 -16.66
N LEU A 309 -1.29 20.06 -17.77
CA LEU A 309 -0.06 20.75 -18.18
C LEU A 309 0.33 21.85 -17.19
N ASN A 310 -0.64 22.64 -16.72
CA ASN A 310 -0.39 23.72 -15.76
C ASN A 310 -0.02 23.22 -14.37
N GLU A 311 -0.57 22.08 -13.95
CA GLU A 311 -0.23 21.40 -12.70
C GLU A 311 1.15 20.71 -12.76
N GLY A 312 1.73 20.57 -13.96
CA GLY A 312 3.03 19.93 -14.16
C GLY A 312 2.99 18.42 -13.93
N ILE A 313 1.83 17.78 -14.09
CA ILE A 313 1.67 16.33 -13.91
C ILE A 313 2.43 15.57 -15.00
N ASP A 314 2.34 16.04 -16.24
CA ASP A 314 3.12 15.55 -17.38
C ASP A 314 3.25 16.68 -18.41
N GLU A 315 4.30 16.62 -19.22
CA GLU A 315 4.52 17.52 -20.35
C GLU A 315 3.71 17.08 -21.60
N ARG A 316 3.26 15.82 -21.63
CA ARG A 316 2.47 15.22 -22.71
C ARG A 316 1.11 14.76 -22.19
N VAL A 317 0.04 15.12 -22.91
CA VAL A 317 -1.34 14.72 -22.59
C VAL A 317 -1.96 13.99 -23.78
N VAL A 318 -2.63 12.87 -23.50
CA VAL A 318 -3.36 12.08 -24.48
C VAL A 318 -4.85 12.34 -24.30
N ILE A 319 -5.53 12.67 -25.41
CA ILE A 319 -6.99 12.73 -25.50
C ILE A 319 -7.42 11.56 -26.37
N GLU A 320 -8.16 10.60 -25.82
CA GLU A 320 -8.58 9.38 -26.52
C GLU A 320 -10.10 9.20 -26.51
N MET A 321 -10.62 8.41 -27.44
CA MET A 321 -12.03 8.05 -27.46
C MET A 321 -12.44 7.31 -26.18
N PHE A 322 -13.58 7.69 -25.59
CA PHE A 322 -14.14 6.97 -24.46
C PHE A 322 -14.64 5.58 -24.90
N ALA A 323 -14.20 4.53 -24.20
CA ALA A 323 -14.53 3.12 -24.45
C ALA A 323 -15.95 2.76 -24.01
N GLU A 324 -16.96 3.37 -24.64
CA GLU A 324 -18.38 3.22 -24.27
C GLU A 324 -18.85 1.76 -24.24
N GLY A 325 -19.42 1.33 -23.11
CA GLY A 325 -19.91 -0.04 -22.92
C GLY A 325 -18.82 -1.12 -22.92
N GLY A 326 -17.55 -0.73 -22.90
CA GLY A 326 -16.41 -1.65 -22.81
C GLY A 326 -16.28 -2.29 -21.43
N GLN A 327 -15.79 -3.52 -21.40
CA GLN A 327 -15.42 -4.22 -20.17
C GLN A 327 -13.90 -4.16 -19.99
N GLU A 328 -13.43 -3.60 -18.88
CA GLU A 328 -12.00 -3.48 -18.59
C GLU A 328 -11.42 -4.84 -18.19
N PHE A 329 -10.22 -5.15 -18.67
CA PHE A 329 -9.45 -6.32 -18.26
C PHE A 329 -7.99 -5.98 -18.00
N THR A 330 -7.37 -6.78 -17.13
CA THR A 330 -5.93 -6.74 -16.87
C THR A 330 -5.34 -8.13 -17.08
N ALA A 331 -4.19 -8.21 -17.75
CA ALA A 331 -3.47 -9.45 -18.01
C ALA A 331 -1.99 -9.33 -17.62
N LEU A 332 -1.50 -10.24 -16.79
CA LEU A 332 -0.09 -10.34 -16.45
C LEU A 332 0.65 -11.24 -17.43
N VAL A 333 1.79 -10.77 -17.90
CA VAL A 333 2.68 -11.52 -18.78
C VAL A 333 3.98 -11.78 -18.02
N LEU A 334 4.40 -13.04 -17.96
CA LEU A 334 5.67 -13.47 -17.37
C LEU A 334 6.61 -13.94 -18.46
N ASP A 335 7.87 -13.51 -18.41
CA ASP A 335 8.92 -14.09 -19.26
C ASP A 335 9.47 -15.37 -18.60
N VAL A 336 9.25 -16.51 -19.25
CA VAL A 336 9.77 -17.82 -18.82
C VAL A 336 10.91 -18.32 -19.70
N GLY A 337 11.52 -17.43 -20.48
CA GLY A 337 12.68 -17.72 -21.30
C GLY A 337 13.96 -17.91 -20.48
N SER A 338 15.10 -17.96 -21.17
CA SER A 338 16.42 -18.11 -20.54
C SER A 338 17.45 -17.24 -21.24
N GLY A 339 18.29 -16.58 -20.45
CA GLY A 339 19.23 -15.59 -20.97
C GLY A 339 18.46 -14.46 -21.66
N ASN A 340 18.85 -14.13 -22.88
CA ASN A 340 18.19 -13.09 -23.68
C ASN A 340 17.04 -13.62 -24.56
N GLU A 341 16.70 -14.90 -24.46
CA GLU A 341 15.53 -15.44 -25.16
C GLU A 341 14.27 -15.07 -24.38
N THR A 342 13.36 -14.36 -25.03
CA THR A 342 12.07 -13.95 -24.45
C THR A 342 10.98 -14.93 -24.84
N ARG A 343 10.33 -15.51 -23.82
CA ARG A 343 9.21 -16.43 -23.96
C ARG A 343 8.09 -16.01 -23.02
N PRO A 344 7.23 -15.06 -23.45
CA PRO A 344 6.14 -14.58 -22.63
C PRO A 344 5.04 -15.63 -22.52
N VAL A 345 4.53 -15.79 -21.30
CA VAL A 345 3.35 -16.55 -20.95
C VAL A 345 2.39 -15.62 -20.22
N THR A 346 1.21 -15.42 -20.77
CA THR A 346 0.16 -14.61 -20.15
C THR A 346 -0.64 -15.46 -19.18
N LEU A 347 -0.74 -15.01 -17.92
CA LEU A 347 -1.54 -15.62 -16.86
C LEU A 347 -3.04 -15.53 -17.16
N LEU A 348 -3.87 -16.00 -16.23
CA LEU A 348 -5.33 -15.84 -16.33
C LEU A 348 -5.67 -14.35 -16.19
N PRO A 349 -6.24 -13.69 -17.22
CA PRO A 349 -6.65 -12.30 -17.10
C PRO A 349 -7.70 -12.12 -15.99
N THR A 350 -7.94 -10.88 -15.63
CA THR A 350 -8.96 -10.46 -14.67
C THR A 350 -9.86 -9.44 -15.34
N GLU A 351 -11.17 -9.60 -15.24
CA GLU A 351 -12.15 -8.55 -15.55
C GLU A 351 -12.31 -7.65 -14.33
N VAL A 352 -12.23 -6.34 -14.55
CA VAL A 352 -12.40 -5.31 -13.51
C VAL A 352 -13.78 -4.68 -13.69
N GLU A 353 -14.68 -4.93 -12.74
CA GLU A 353 -16.05 -4.40 -12.75
C GLU A 353 -16.18 -3.29 -11.72
N ILE A 354 -16.64 -2.10 -12.14
CA ILE A 354 -16.80 -0.92 -11.27
C ILE A 354 -18.29 -0.71 -10.96
N PHE A 355 -18.62 -0.54 -9.68
CA PHE A 355 -19.96 -0.28 -9.16
C PHE A 355 -20.04 1.11 -8.51
N GLY A 356 -20.92 1.96 -9.04
CA GLY A 356 -21.22 3.29 -8.48
C GLY A 356 -20.07 4.30 -8.58
N GLY A 357 -20.34 5.56 -8.18
CA GLY A 357 -19.32 6.61 -8.05
C GLY A 357 -18.74 6.69 -6.63
N ASP A 358 -17.51 7.19 -6.50
CA ASP A 358 -16.86 7.48 -5.21
C ASP A 358 -17.19 8.94 -4.83
N PRO A 359 -17.49 9.26 -3.56
CA PRO A 359 -17.62 10.65 -3.12
C PRO A 359 -16.39 11.52 -3.44
N SER A 360 -15.20 10.91 -3.56
CA SER A 360 -13.95 11.55 -4.00
C SER A 360 -13.82 11.71 -5.52
N ASP A 361 -14.70 11.09 -6.32
CA ASP A 361 -14.75 11.30 -7.78
C ASP A 361 -15.26 12.73 -8.13
N GLY A 362 -15.68 13.53 -7.14
CA GLY A 362 -16.10 14.93 -7.32
C GLY A 362 -17.41 15.06 -8.11
N GLU A 363 -17.51 16.09 -8.97
CA GLU A 363 -18.66 16.27 -9.89
C GLU A 363 -18.63 15.31 -11.09
N GLN A 364 -17.72 14.32 -11.14
CA GLN A 364 -17.68 13.37 -12.26
C GLN A 364 -18.84 12.37 -12.15
N GLU A 365 -19.76 12.40 -13.14
CA GLU A 365 -20.86 11.44 -13.24
C GLU A 365 -20.39 10.01 -13.59
N VAL A 366 -19.18 9.84 -14.13
CA VAL A 366 -18.63 8.56 -14.60
C VAL A 366 -17.52 8.06 -13.68
N ALA A 367 -17.73 6.88 -13.10
CA ALA A 367 -16.76 6.21 -12.25
C ALA A 367 -15.56 5.67 -13.06
N ILE A 368 -14.33 5.95 -12.61
CA ILE A 368 -13.07 5.47 -13.21
C ILE A 368 -12.31 4.51 -12.28
N PHE A 369 -11.53 3.56 -12.81
CA PHE A 369 -10.69 2.69 -11.98
C PHE A 369 -9.47 3.46 -11.44
N ASN A 370 -9.68 4.24 -10.38
CA ASN A 370 -8.71 5.16 -9.78
C ASN A 370 -7.80 4.46 -8.74
N TYR A 371 -6.81 5.20 -8.23
CA TYR A 371 -5.88 4.71 -7.19
C TYR A 371 -6.60 4.09 -5.98
N ARG A 372 -7.64 4.75 -5.44
CA ARG A 372 -8.39 4.27 -4.28
C ARG A 372 -9.02 2.92 -4.57
N ARG A 373 -9.63 2.75 -5.75
CA ARG A 373 -10.22 1.49 -6.20
C ARG A 373 -9.19 0.39 -6.51
N LYS A 374 -7.96 0.76 -6.88
CA LYS A 374 -6.87 -0.18 -7.22
C LYS A 374 -6.18 -0.79 -6.00
N TYR A 375 -6.10 -0.04 -4.88
CA TYR A 375 -5.21 -0.37 -3.77
C TYR A 375 -5.87 -0.35 -2.39
N LEU A 376 -7.12 0.13 -2.25
CA LEU A 376 -7.84 0.13 -0.98
C LEU A 376 -9.06 -0.80 -1.04
N PRO A 377 -9.35 -1.52 0.05
CA PRO A 377 -10.56 -2.34 0.15
C PRO A 377 -11.80 -1.52 -0.15
N THR A 378 -12.56 -1.93 -1.15
CA THR A 378 -13.78 -1.24 -1.56
C THR A 378 -14.78 -2.23 -2.14
N ARG A 379 -16.08 -1.93 -1.94
CA ARG A 379 -17.17 -2.63 -2.63
C ARG A 379 -17.53 -1.99 -3.97
N GLN A 380 -16.83 -0.93 -4.36
CA GLN A 380 -17.04 -0.24 -5.63
C GLN A 380 -16.33 -0.93 -6.80
N VAL A 381 -15.52 -1.95 -6.53
CA VAL A 381 -14.87 -2.75 -7.57
C VAL A 381 -14.99 -4.22 -7.22
N SER A 382 -15.12 -5.05 -8.24
CA SER A 382 -14.95 -6.49 -8.12
C SER A 382 -14.02 -7.05 -9.18
N TYR A 383 -13.21 -8.01 -8.76
CA TYR A 383 -12.21 -8.66 -9.61
C TYR A 383 -12.62 -10.09 -9.96
N HIS A 384 -12.97 -10.32 -11.23
CA HIS A 384 -13.36 -11.63 -11.75
C HIS A 384 -12.17 -12.30 -12.44
N THR A 385 -11.58 -13.32 -11.82
CA THR A 385 -10.42 -14.05 -12.36
C THR A 385 -10.72 -15.56 -12.36
N PRO A 386 -10.82 -16.22 -13.54
CA PRO A 386 -10.77 -15.66 -14.89
C PRO A 386 -11.95 -14.72 -15.17
N PRO A 387 -11.89 -13.86 -16.19
CA PRO A 387 -13.00 -12.99 -16.54
C PRO A 387 -14.22 -13.80 -16.97
N ARG A 388 -15.40 -13.18 -16.92
CA ARG A 388 -16.67 -13.82 -17.33
C ARG A 388 -16.81 -13.94 -18.86
N PHE A 389 -15.78 -13.54 -19.60
CA PHE A 389 -15.69 -13.67 -21.05
C PHE A 389 -15.65 -15.15 -21.51
N SER A 390 -15.91 -15.37 -22.81
CA SER A 390 -15.75 -16.69 -23.44
C SER A 390 -14.29 -17.14 -23.44
N GLU A 391 -14.05 -18.45 -23.40
CA GLU A 391 -12.68 -19.01 -23.44
C GLU A 391 -11.90 -18.55 -24.68
N GLY A 392 -12.57 -18.45 -25.84
CA GLY A 392 -11.96 -17.91 -27.06
C GLY A 392 -11.48 -16.46 -26.89
N THR A 393 -12.27 -15.61 -26.23
CA THR A 393 -11.88 -14.21 -25.94
C THR A 393 -10.71 -14.16 -24.95
N ILE A 394 -10.75 -14.98 -23.90
CA ILE A 394 -9.64 -15.09 -22.93
C ILE A 394 -8.34 -15.48 -23.64
N ASN A 395 -8.39 -16.46 -24.53
CA ASN A 395 -7.20 -16.92 -25.27
C ASN A 395 -6.69 -15.88 -26.28
N LYS A 396 -7.59 -15.09 -26.90
CA LYS A 396 -7.20 -13.94 -27.74
C LYS A 396 -6.52 -12.84 -26.93
N ILE A 397 -7.04 -12.51 -25.74
CA ILE A 397 -6.40 -11.56 -24.81
C ILE A 397 -5.00 -12.07 -24.43
N ARG A 398 -4.90 -13.34 -23.99
CA ARG A 398 -3.64 -13.95 -23.58
C ARG A 398 -2.59 -13.93 -24.69
N SER A 399 -2.97 -14.33 -25.90
CA SER A 399 -2.06 -14.35 -27.05
C SER A 399 -1.62 -12.95 -27.45
N GLY A 400 -2.57 -11.99 -27.52
CA GLY A 400 -2.28 -10.60 -27.88
C GLY A 400 -1.35 -9.91 -26.88
N ALA A 401 -1.55 -10.14 -25.58
CA ALA A 401 -0.66 -9.60 -24.54
C ALA A 401 0.76 -10.20 -24.62
N ALA A 402 0.88 -11.50 -24.92
CA ALA A 402 2.17 -12.16 -25.12
C ALA A 402 2.90 -11.62 -26.37
N ASP A 403 2.18 -11.35 -27.46
CA ASP A 403 2.75 -10.78 -28.68
C ASP A 403 3.21 -9.33 -28.47
N LEU A 404 2.40 -8.52 -27.78
CA LEU A 404 2.76 -7.16 -27.37
C LEU A 404 4.06 -7.15 -26.57
N PHE A 405 4.19 -8.06 -25.60
CA PHE A 405 5.39 -8.19 -24.77
C PHE A 405 6.65 -8.39 -25.62
N ARG A 406 6.58 -9.23 -26.66
CA ARG A 406 7.71 -9.45 -27.59
C ARG A 406 7.98 -8.23 -28.47
N ILE A 407 6.93 -7.63 -29.03
CA ILE A 407 7.03 -6.49 -29.95
C ILE A 407 7.71 -5.30 -29.28
N LEU A 408 7.32 -5.00 -28.04
CA LEU A 408 7.89 -3.90 -27.26
C LEU A 408 9.23 -4.23 -26.61
N GLY A 409 9.73 -5.48 -26.74
CA GLY A 409 11.01 -5.90 -26.17
C GLY A 409 11.03 -5.90 -24.64
N LEU A 410 9.89 -6.20 -24.01
CA LEU A 410 9.74 -6.25 -22.56
C LEU A 410 10.46 -7.48 -21.97
N ARG A 411 10.75 -7.45 -20.65
CA ARG A 411 11.46 -8.52 -19.93
C ARG A 411 10.86 -8.76 -18.56
N ASP A 412 11.07 -9.99 -18.06
CA ASP A 412 10.68 -10.48 -16.73
C ASP A 412 9.15 -10.49 -16.48
N VAL A 413 8.51 -9.32 -16.43
CA VAL A 413 7.08 -9.16 -16.16
C VAL A 413 6.52 -7.92 -16.83
N ALA A 414 5.25 -7.95 -17.22
CA ALA A 414 4.48 -6.75 -17.56
C ALA A 414 3.01 -6.92 -17.15
N ARG A 415 2.36 -5.82 -16.80
CA ARG A 415 0.91 -5.74 -16.63
C ARG A 415 0.31 -4.99 -17.81
N VAL A 416 -0.53 -5.68 -18.58
CA VAL A 416 -1.23 -5.12 -19.74
C VAL A 416 -2.70 -4.94 -19.39
N ASP A 417 -3.16 -3.70 -19.42
CA ASP A 417 -4.56 -3.32 -19.22
C ASP A 417 -5.23 -3.06 -20.58
N GLY A 418 -6.53 -3.30 -20.67
CA GLY A 418 -7.27 -3.15 -21.91
C GLY A 418 -8.78 -3.25 -21.77
N TRP A 419 -9.46 -3.22 -22.92
CA TRP A 419 -10.91 -3.16 -23.03
C TRP A 419 -11.42 -4.23 -23.99
N LEU A 420 -12.47 -4.93 -23.59
CA LEU A 420 -13.31 -5.71 -24.49
C LEU A 420 -14.53 -4.85 -24.87
N LEU A 421 -14.50 -4.31 -26.08
CA LEU A 421 -15.57 -3.48 -26.61
C LEU A 421 -16.69 -4.34 -27.23
N PRO A 422 -17.97 -4.00 -27.01
CA PRO A 422 -19.07 -4.70 -27.66
C PRO A 422 -19.00 -4.50 -29.18
N GLN A 423 -19.44 -5.51 -29.94
CA GLN A 423 -19.61 -5.38 -31.38
C GLN A 423 -20.68 -4.32 -31.67
N VAL A 424 -20.26 -3.15 -32.15
CA VAL A 424 -21.20 -2.17 -32.69
C VAL A 424 -21.82 -2.78 -33.94
N LYS A 425 -23.15 -2.97 -33.98
CA LYS A 425 -23.89 -3.18 -35.24
C LYS A 425 -23.75 -1.91 -36.09
N ARG A 426 -22.61 -1.74 -36.77
CA ARG A 426 -22.38 -0.59 -37.65
C ARG A 426 -23.29 -0.73 -38.88
N THR A 427 -24.30 0.12 -38.98
CA THR A 427 -24.97 0.47 -40.24
C THR A 427 -24.15 1.56 -40.94
N GLY A 428 -23.07 1.18 -41.65
CA GLY A 428 -22.21 2.13 -42.39
C GLY A 428 -21.01 1.44 -43.08
N PRO A 429 -20.43 2.00 -44.16
CA PRO A 429 -19.65 1.24 -45.14
C PRO A 429 -18.27 0.79 -44.61
N ALA A 430 -17.88 -0.40 -45.09
CA ALA A 430 -16.87 -1.29 -44.55
C ALA A 430 -15.44 -0.71 -44.41
N LEU A 431 -14.80 -1.03 -43.28
CA LEU A 431 -13.35 -1.14 -43.18
C LEU A 431 -12.90 -2.32 -44.06
N GLY A 432 -12.04 -2.04 -45.03
CA GLY A 432 -11.57 -3.03 -46.00
C GLY A 432 -10.69 -4.09 -45.36
N GLY A 433 -11.25 -5.30 -45.23
CA GLY A 433 -10.55 -6.54 -44.90
C GLY A 433 -11.55 -7.68 -44.94
N GLN A 434 -11.32 -8.71 -45.76
CA GLN A 434 -12.16 -9.91 -45.76
C GLN A 434 -12.05 -10.61 -44.41
N MET A 435 -13.15 -10.62 -43.66
CA MET A 435 -13.27 -11.34 -42.39
C MET A 435 -13.61 -12.81 -42.65
N PRO A 436 -12.94 -13.77 -41.98
CA PRO A 436 -13.34 -15.17 -41.98
C PRO A 436 -14.75 -15.34 -41.38
N SER A 437 -15.54 -16.25 -41.95
CA SER A 437 -16.97 -16.41 -41.72
C SER A 437 -17.36 -17.29 -40.52
N ASP A 438 -16.52 -17.39 -39.49
CA ASP A 438 -16.81 -18.18 -38.29
C ASP A 438 -16.37 -17.41 -37.04
N GLU A 439 -17.33 -16.81 -36.33
CA GLU A 439 -17.40 -16.70 -34.85
C GLU A 439 -18.45 -15.64 -34.46
N SER A 440 -19.64 -16.11 -34.11
CA SER A 440 -20.59 -15.34 -33.31
C SER A 440 -19.97 -15.01 -31.94
N ASP A 441 -20.14 -13.76 -31.49
CA ASP A 441 -19.93 -13.25 -30.10
C ASP A 441 -18.57 -12.66 -29.67
N SER A 442 -17.55 -12.51 -30.52
CA SER A 442 -16.30 -11.87 -30.08
C SER A 442 -16.32 -10.34 -30.23
N GLY A 443 -16.31 -9.61 -29.10
CA GLY A 443 -16.06 -8.17 -29.03
C GLY A 443 -14.69 -7.77 -29.61
N ILE A 444 -14.42 -6.46 -29.71
CA ILE A 444 -13.11 -5.95 -30.14
C ILE A 444 -12.22 -5.81 -28.91
N ILE A 445 -11.06 -6.48 -28.91
CA ILE A 445 -10.05 -6.36 -27.85
C ILE A 445 -9.14 -5.19 -28.17
N VAL A 446 -8.97 -4.28 -27.23
CA VAL A 446 -8.03 -3.14 -27.31
C VAL A 446 -7.11 -3.16 -26.10
N PHE A 447 -5.81 -3.07 -26.31
CA PHE A 447 -4.84 -2.89 -25.23
C PHE A 447 -4.59 -1.39 -25.05
N SER A 448 -4.76 -0.87 -23.83
CA SER A 448 -4.72 0.59 -23.57
C SER A 448 -3.48 1.03 -22.80
N ASP A 449 -3.07 0.27 -21.78
CA ASP A 449 -2.00 0.69 -20.88
C ASP A 449 -1.03 -0.48 -20.61
N ILE A 450 0.26 -0.21 -20.74
CA ILE A 450 1.34 -1.20 -20.61
C ILE A 450 2.22 -0.75 -19.46
N ASN A 451 2.18 -1.48 -18.37
CA ASN A 451 2.96 -1.18 -17.18
C ASN A 451 4.11 -2.18 -17.11
N LEU A 452 5.33 -1.65 -17.07
CA LEU A 452 6.57 -2.45 -17.07
C LEU A 452 6.79 -3.18 -15.76
N THR A 453 6.16 -2.68 -14.72
CA THR A 453 6.07 -3.36 -13.43
C THR A 453 4.59 -3.48 -13.08
N SER A 454 4.24 -4.53 -12.34
CA SER A 454 2.96 -4.52 -11.63
C SER A 454 3.21 -3.95 -10.24
N GLY A 455 2.20 -3.33 -9.65
CA GLY A 455 2.15 -3.23 -8.19
C GLY A 455 2.40 -4.62 -7.60
N MET A 456 3.31 -4.71 -6.63
CA MET A 456 3.67 -5.96 -5.96
C MET A 456 3.22 -5.91 -4.49
N GLU A 457 2.15 -5.18 -4.18
CA GLU A 457 1.46 -5.26 -2.89
C GLU A 457 0.81 -6.65 -2.73
N GLN A 458 0.62 -7.14 -1.51
CA GLN A 458 0.22 -8.55 -1.26
C GLN A 458 -1.09 -8.97 -1.93
N THR A 459 -2.03 -8.05 -2.08
CA THR A 459 -3.33 -8.29 -2.74
C THR A 459 -3.36 -7.72 -4.15
N SER A 460 -2.19 -7.40 -4.71
CA SER A 460 -2.08 -6.93 -6.08
C SER A 460 -2.52 -8.00 -7.08
N ILE A 461 -2.97 -7.52 -8.24
CA ILE A 461 -3.42 -8.36 -9.34
C ILE A 461 -2.35 -9.34 -9.85
N LEU A 462 -1.06 -9.01 -9.67
CA LEU A 462 0.05 -9.92 -9.95
C LEU A 462 -0.10 -11.23 -9.16
N PHE A 463 -0.22 -11.13 -7.85
CA PHE A 463 -0.32 -12.31 -7.00
C PHE A 463 -1.69 -12.96 -7.08
N MET A 464 -2.77 -12.20 -7.29
CA MET A 464 -4.10 -12.77 -7.53
C MET A 464 -4.12 -13.67 -8.76
N GLN A 465 -3.63 -13.21 -9.92
CA GLN A 465 -3.58 -14.03 -11.14
C GLN A 465 -2.64 -15.22 -11.00
N ALA A 466 -1.49 -15.02 -10.33
CA ALA A 466 -0.52 -16.09 -10.06
C ALA A 466 -1.11 -17.19 -9.15
N ALA A 467 -1.83 -16.81 -8.09
CA ALA A 467 -2.42 -17.75 -7.14
C ALA A 467 -3.50 -18.65 -7.79
N GLN A 468 -4.23 -18.16 -8.79
CA GLN A 468 -5.25 -18.95 -9.52
C GLN A 468 -4.66 -20.18 -10.23
N ILE A 469 -3.40 -20.09 -10.65
CA ILE A 469 -2.68 -21.23 -11.25
C ILE A 469 -1.73 -21.92 -10.25
N GLY A 470 -1.80 -21.56 -8.96
CA GLY A 470 -1.04 -22.21 -7.88
C GLY A 470 0.35 -21.63 -7.63
N ILE A 471 0.66 -20.43 -8.12
CA ILE A 471 1.94 -19.75 -7.86
C ILE A 471 1.82 -18.90 -6.59
N SER A 472 2.71 -19.07 -5.61
CA SER A 472 2.78 -18.19 -4.44
C SER A 472 3.53 -16.89 -4.72
N HIS A 473 3.45 -15.92 -3.79
CA HIS A 473 4.25 -14.70 -3.83
C HIS A 473 5.76 -14.96 -3.98
N ALA A 474 6.30 -15.88 -3.17
CA ALA A 474 7.71 -16.23 -3.21
C ALA A 474 8.10 -16.88 -4.54
N ASP A 475 7.25 -17.76 -5.08
CA ASP A 475 7.54 -18.48 -6.32
C ASP A 475 7.64 -17.52 -7.51
N ILE A 476 6.68 -16.59 -7.64
CA ILE A 476 6.69 -15.63 -8.74
C ILE A 476 7.88 -14.67 -8.63
N LEU A 477 8.15 -14.12 -7.46
CA LEU A 477 9.26 -13.18 -7.26
C LEU A 477 10.62 -13.84 -7.48
N ARG A 478 10.80 -15.07 -6.99
CA ARG A 478 12.03 -15.84 -7.22
C ARG A 478 12.17 -16.30 -8.66
N SER A 479 11.06 -16.57 -9.36
CA SER A 479 11.07 -16.82 -10.80
C SER A 479 11.55 -15.60 -11.58
N LEU A 480 11.06 -14.41 -11.26
CA LEU A 480 11.52 -13.14 -11.87
C LEU A 480 13.01 -12.92 -11.60
N LEU A 481 13.44 -13.07 -10.35
CA LEU A 481 14.85 -12.93 -9.96
C LEU A 481 15.74 -13.96 -10.69
N SER A 482 15.32 -15.21 -10.74
CA SER A 482 16.06 -16.28 -11.40
C SER A 482 16.19 -16.03 -12.90
N HIS A 483 15.08 -15.72 -13.59
CA HIS A 483 15.10 -15.36 -15.01
C HIS A 483 16.03 -14.18 -15.26
N ALA A 484 15.97 -13.13 -14.43
CA ALA A 484 16.89 -12.00 -14.53
C ALA A 484 18.35 -12.39 -14.40
N CYS A 485 18.69 -13.26 -13.44
CA CYS A 485 20.05 -13.76 -13.26
C CYS A 485 20.55 -14.57 -14.46
N THR A 486 19.68 -15.30 -15.18
CA THR A 486 20.10 -16.08 -16.36
C THR A 486 20.67 -15.21 -17.50
N ARG A 487 20.33 -13.91 -17.54
CA ARG A 487 20.93 -12.94 -18.50
C ARG A 487 22.40 -12.66 -18.24
N TYR A 488 22.88 -12.97 -17.04
CA TYR A 488 24.22 -12.60 -16.57
C TYR A 488 24.97 -13.86 -16.09
N PRO A 489 25.73 -14.53 -16.96
CA PRO A 489 26.37 -15.82 -16.65
C PRO A 489 27.34 -15.83 -15.46
N THR A 490 27.75 -14.65 -14.97
CA THR A 490 28.65 -14.49 -13.83
C THR A 490 27.93 -14.39 -12.49
N ILE A 491 26.59 -14.29 -12.49
CA ILE A 491 25.78 -14.17 -11.28
C ILE A 491 25.35 -15.57 -10.82
N PRO A 492 25.42 -15.89 -9.52
CA PRO A 492 24.87 -17.13 -9.00
C PRO A 492 23.34 -17.16 -9.16
N LEU A 493 22.79 -18.27 -9.65
CA LEU A 493 21.35 -18.48 -9.61
C LEU A 493 20.91 -18.78 -8.17
N PRO A 494 19.71 -18.31 -7.76
CA PRO A 494 19.08 -18.78 -6.52
C PRO A 494 19.01 -20.31 -6.49
N LYS A 495 19.26 -20.93 -5.34
CA LYS A 495 19.32 -22.39 -5.20
C LYS A 495 17.93 -23.03 -5.24
N SER A 496 16.89 -22.31 -4.80
CA SER A 496 15.49 -22.71 -4.96
C SER A 496 14.66 -21.63 -5.65
N ILE A 497 13.77 -22.04 -6.56
CA ILE A 497 12.60 -21.25 -6.93
C ILE A 497 11.49 -21.76 -5.99
N GLY A 498 11.13 -20.97 -5.00
CA GLY A 498 10.15 -21.33 -3.98
C GLY A 498 10.71 -21.46 -2.56
N TYR A 499 9.78 -21.41 -1.60
CA TYR A 499 10.07 -21.53 -0.17
C TYR A 499 10.92 -22.76 0.11
N PRO A 500 11.92 -22.71 1.02
CA PRO A 500 12.57 -23.91 1.53
C PRO A 500 11.58 -24.72 2.37
N ILE A 501 10.62 -25.37 1.73
CA ILE A 501 9.97 -26.53 2.30
C ILE A 501 10.93 -27.68 2.02
N ALA A 502 11.53 -28.22 3.06
CA ALA A 502 12.23 -29.49 2.99
C ALA A 502 11.25 -30.54 2.45
N ILE A 503 11.29 -30.81 1.14
CA ILE A 503 10.67 -31.98 0.53
C ILE A 503 11.48 -33.18 1.03
N SER A 504 11.12 -33.72 2.19
CA SER A 504 11.39 -35.12 2.49
C SER A 504 10.11 -35.91 2.27
N ASN A 505 9.84 -36.25 1.01
CA ASN A 505 9.03 -37.43 0.68
C ASN A 505 9.41 -38.11 -0.65
N SER A 506 10.51 -37.71 -1.28
CA SER A 506 11.13 -38.50 -2.34
C SER A 506 12.52 -38.95 -1.90
N ASN A 507 12.65 -40.23 -1.54
CA ASN A 507 13.90 -40.92 -1.27
C ASN A 507 15.05 -40.51 -2.22
N PRO A 508 16.15 -39.94 -1.71
CA PRO A 508 17.46 -40.07 -2.32
C PRO A 508 18.27 -41.01 -1.43
N LYS A 509 18.46 -42.25 -1.88
CA LYS A 509 19.52 -43.10 -1.34
C LYS A 509 20.88 -42.45 -1.67
N ALA A 510 21.48 -41.76 -0.71
CA ALA A 510 22.94 -41.54 -0.56
C ALA A 510 23.17 -40.80 0.78
N GLU A 511 23.47 -41.53 1.85
CA GLU A 511 24.81 -41.58 2.47
C GLU A 511 25.29 -40.23 3.03
N PHE A 512 24.86 -39.87 4.24
CA PHE A 512 25.71 -39.48 5.37
C PHE A 512 24.84 -39.45 6.65
N GLY A 513 25.24 -40.23 7.65
CA GLY A 513 24.42 -40.48 8.84
C GLY A 513 24.26 -39.27 9.76
N MET A 514 23.02 -38.84 9.97
CA MET A 514 22.49 -38.41 11.25
C MET A 514 20.99 -38.73 11.29
N GLU A 515 20.60 -39.68 12.14
CA GLU A 515 19.20 -39.95 12.47
C GLU A 515 18.66 -38.78 13.33
N GLY A 516 18.00 -37.83 12.68
CA GLY A 516 17.08 -36.90 13.33
C GLY A 516 15.67 -37.19 12.83
N SER A 517 14.75 -37.47 13.74
CA SER A 517 13.31 -37.60 13.45
C SER A 517 12.83 -36.36 12.68
N PRO A 518 11.95 -36.48 11.67
CA PRO A 518 11.36 -35.32 11.02
C PRO A 518 10.66 -34.46 12.09
N ILE A 519 11.02 -33.18 12.17
CA ILE A 519 10.39 -32.22 13.09
C ILE A 519 8.93 -32.10 12.65
N GLU A 520 8.01 -32.57 13.49
CA GLU A 520 6.57 -32.37 13.26
C GLU A 520 6.28 -30.87 13.36
N LYS A 521 5.94 -30.25 12.23
CA LYS A 521 5.65 -28.81 12.18
C LYS A 521 4.43 -28.48 13.04
N GLN A 522 4.52 -27.41 13.83
CA GLN A 522 3.37 -26.94 14.62
C GLN A 522 2.30 -26.41 13.66
N LYS A 523 1.11 -27.00 13.74
CA LYS A 523 -0.05 -26.52 12.97
C LYS A 523 -0.59 -25.23 13.58
N VAL A 524 -0.83 -24.24 12.73
CA VAL A 524 -1.39 -22.94 13.11
C VAL A 524 -2.58 -22.63 12.22
N PHE A 525 -3.75 -22.37 12.81
CA PHE A 525 -4.94 -21.96 12.10
C PHE A 525 -5.14 -20.47 12.29
N VAL A 526 -5.08 -19.68 11.22
CA VAL A 526 -5.30 -18.22 11.28
C VAL A 526 -6.76 -17.95 10.96
N LEU A 527 -7.52 -17.44 11.92
CA LEU A 527 -8.93 -17.10 11.74
C LEU A 527 -9.09 -15.57 11.66
N PHE A 528 -9.74 -15.09 10.61
CA PHE A 528 -10.01 -13.66 10.35
C PHE A 528 -11.41 -13.46 9.73
N GLY A 529 -11.80 -12.22 9.43
CA GLY A 529 -13.14 -11.85 8.97
C GLY A 529 -14.07 -11.44 10.12
N GLY A 530 -15.33 -11.87 10.08
CA GLY A 530 -16.35 -11.59 11.10
C GLY A 530 -17.51 -10.71 10.63
N ASP A 531 -18.45 -10.47 11.54
CA ASP A 531 -19.68 -9.70 11.29
C ASP A 531 -19.54 -8.19 11.50
N SER A 532 -18.43 -7.74 12.09
CA SER A 532 -18.23 -6.36 12.51
C SER A 532 -17.99 -5.43 11.30
N SER A 533 -18.07 -4.12 11.53
CA SER A 533 -17.58 -3.11 10.59
C SER A 533 -16.06 -3.21 10.37
N GLU A 534 -15.33 -3.83 11.29
CA GLU A 534 -13.86 -4.03 11.21
C GLU A 534 -13.48 -5.26 10.37
N ARG A 535 -14.43 -6.00 9.80
CA ARG A 535 -14.18 -7.24 9.05
C ARG A 535 -13.20 -7.09 7.88
N GLN A 536 -13.11 -5.92 7.25
CA GLN A 536 -12.11 -5.69 6.18
C GLN A 536 -10.70 -5.51 6.76
N VAL A 537 -10.56 -4.82 7.90
CA VAL A 537 -9.32 -4.79 8.69
C VAL A 537 -8.90 -6.21 9.07
N SER A 538 -9.88 -6.99 9.51
CA SER A 538 -9.73 -8.37 9.89
C SER A 538 -9.15 -9.22 8.76
N LEU A 539 -9.71 -9.12 7.56
CA LEU A 539 -9.22 -9.82 6.38
C LEU A 539 -7.76 -9.45 6.03
N ILE A 540 -7.44 -8.16 5.96
CA ILE A 540 -6.08 -7.71 5.58
C ILE A 540 -5.04 -8.10 6.64
N SER A 541 -5.36 -7.87 7.91
CA SER A 541 -4.50 -8.23 9.05
C SER A 541 -4.26 -9.74 9.10
N GLY A 542 -5.32 -10.53 8.96
CA GLY A 542 -5.25 -11.99 8.91
C GLY A 542 -4.44 -12.53 7.72
N THR A 543 -4.59 -11.91 6.55
CA THR A 543 -3.81 -12.23 5.35
C THR A 543 -2.32 -11.98 5.56
N ASN A 544 -1.95 -10.82 6.12
CA ASN A 544 -0.57 -10.48 6.46
C ASN A 544 0.03 -11.48 7.46
N VAL A 545 -0.70 -11.79 8.54
CA VAL A 545 -0.26 -12.78 9.54
C VAL A 545 -0.04 -14.14 8.90
N TRP A 546 -1.00 -14.60 8.08
CA TRP A 546 -0.89 -15.87 7.38
C TRP A 546 0.33 -15.93 6.46
N LEU A 547 0.54 -14.89 5.63
CA LEU A 547 1.70 -14.81 4.73
C LEU A 547 3.03 -14.79 5.49
N ASN A 548 3.13 -14.03 6.58
CA ASN A 548 4.34 -13.95 7.39
C ASN A 548 4.66 -15.27 8.11
N LEU A 549 3.66 -15.91 8.74
CA LEU A 549 3.87 -17.15 9.48
C LEU A 549 4.20 -18.34 8.58
N ARG A 550 3.78 -18.32 7.32
CA ARG A 550 4.22 -19.31 6.32
C ARG A 550 5.72 -19.25 6.05
N GLY A 551 6.36 -18.15 6.44
CA GLY A 551 7.80 -18.02 6.38
C GLY A 551 8.58 -18.87 7.37
N CYS A 552 7.92 -19.27 8.44
CA CYS A 552 8.54 -20.05 9.49
C CYS A 552 8.63 -21.52 9.07
N SER A 553 9.85 -22.06 9.01
CA SER A 553 10.12 -23.44 8.56
C SER A 553 9.52 -24.51 9.48
N ASP A 554 9.27 -24.17 10.74
CA ASP A 554 8.70 -25.00 11.81
C ASP A 554 7.17 -24.94 11.91
N LEU A 555 6.51 -24.10 11.11
CA LEU A 555 5.04 -23.93 11.13
C LEU A 555 4.37 -24.53 9.89
N ASN A 556 3.14 -25.00 10.08
CA ASN A 556 2.19 -25.30 9.00
C ASN A 556 0.92 -24.46 9.21
N VAL A 557 0.70 -23.47 8.34
CA VAL A 557 -0.25 -22.39 8.59
C VAL A 557 -1.43 -22.47 7.62
N THR A 558 -2.64 -22.64 8.14
CA THR A 558 -3.87 -22.75 7.34
C THR A 558 -4.78 -21.54 7.60
N PRO A 559 -5.26 -20.84 6.55
CA PRO A 559 -6.12 -19.67 6.69
C PRO A 559 -7.60 -20.06 6.75
N PHE A 560 -8.35 -19.37 7.60
CA PHE A 560 -9.79 -19.54 7.76
C PHE A 560 -10.50 -18.19 7.83
N LEU A 561 -11.65 -18.09 7.16
CA LEU A 561 -12.53 -16.92 7.23
C LEU A 561 -13.76 -17.23 8.08
N LEU A 562 -13.99 -16.45 9.12
CA LEU A 562 -15.29 -16.32 9.77
C LEU A 562 -16.20 -15.46 8.87
N ALA A 563 -17.18 -16.08 8.23
CA ALA A 563 -18.09 -15.38 7.33
C ALA A 563 -19.09 -14.52 8.11
N PRO A 564 -19.54 -13.38 7.54
CA PRO A 564 -20.64 -12.62 8.10
C PRO A 564 -21.95 -13.43 8.06
N ALA A 565 -22.85 -13.14 8.99
CA ALA A 565 -24.16 -13.75 9.08
C ALA A 565 -25.01 -13.41 7.85
N GLU A 566 -25.71 -14.42 7.32
CA GLU A 566 -26.66 -14.24 6.22
C GLU A 566 -27.84 -13.36 6.69
N PRO A 567 -28.35 -12.43 5.86
CA PRO A 567 -29.48 -11.55 6.23
C PRO A 567 -30.76 -12.32 6.65
N ASP A 568 -30.91 -13.57 6.22
CA ASP A 568 -32.11 -14.39 6.41
C ASP A 568 -32.06 -15.29 7.67
N ASP A 569 -30.98 -15.24 8.46
CA ASP A 569 -30.77 -16.10 9.65
C ASP A 569 -31.55 -15.62 10.90
N THR A 570 -32.74 -15.02 10.71
CA THR A 570 -33.62 -14.51 11.78
C THR A 570 -34.45 -15.58 12.50
N LYS A 571 -34.03 -16.86 12.47
CA LYS A 571 -34.71 -17.90 13.25
C LYS A 571 -34.34 -17.78 14.72
N THR A 572 -35.36 -17.46 15.52
CA THR A 572 -35.35 -17.44 17.00
C THR A 572 -34.86 -18.77 17.57
N VAL A 573 -33.56 -18.85 17.91
CA VAL A 573 -32.95 -19.94 18.69
C VAL A 573 -32.11 -19.29 19.80
N SER A 574 -31.98 -19.96 20.95
CA SER A 574 -31.31 -19.46 22.16
C SER A 574 -29.86 -18.99 21.92
N GLU A 575 -29.51 -17.81 22.45
CA GLU A 575 -28.26 -17.05 22.23
C GLU A 575 -26.93 -17.82 22.38
N GLY A 576 -26.90 -18.95 23.09
CA GLY A 576 -25.69 -19.75 23.32
C GLY A 576 -25.31 -20.72 22.20
N ASP A 577 -26.29 -21.29 21.47
CA ASP A 577 -26.02 -22.23 20.36
C ASP A 577 -25.74 -21.49 19.04
N LEU A 578 -26.22 -20.25 18.89
CA LEU A 578 -26.11 -19.44 17.66
C LEU A 578 -24.66 -19.12 17.23
N VAL A 579 -23.75 -18.93 18.19
CA VAL A 579 -22.35 -18.55 17.85
C VAL A 579 -21.58 -19.74 17.28
N GLY A 580 -21.86 -20.96 17.77
CA GLY A 580 -21.20 -22.18 17.30
C GLY A 580 -21.57 -22.56 15.86
N ASP A 581 -22.71 -22.09 15.37
CA ASP A 581 -23.24 -22.36 14.03
C ASP A 581 -22.80 -21.34 12.98
N LYS A 582 -22.09 -20.27 13.39
CA LYS A 582 -21.48 -19.32 12.45
C LYS A 582 -20.64 -20.02 11.40
N THR A 583 -20.75 -19.56 10.16
CA THR A 583 -20.03 -20.14 9.03
C THR A 583 -18.55 -19.80 9.09
N VAL A 584 -17.71 -20.80 8.91
CA VAL A 584 -16.25 -20.65 8.75
C VAL A 584 -15.84 -21.32 7.44
N TRP A 585 -15.02 -20.65 6.63
CA TRP A 585 -14.44 -21.20 5.41
C TRP A 585 -12.97 -21.51 5.63
N ALA A 586 -12.53 -22.72 5.31
CA ALA A 586 -11.11 -22.98 5.04
C ALA A 586 -10.81 -22.44 3.64
N LEU A 587 -9.82 -21.56 3.52
CA LEU A 587 -9.56 -20.82 2.28
C LEU A 587 -8.37 -21.39 1.51
N PRO A 588 -8.48 -21.56 0.18
CA PRO A 588 -7.31 -21.73 -0.67
C PRO A 588 -6.56 -20.40 -0.85
N TYR A 589 -5.30 -20.47 -1.27
CA TYR A 589 -4.42 -19.29 -1.44
C TYR A 589 -5.10 -18.14 -2.19
N ALA A 590 -5.71 -18.43 -3.33
CA ALA A 590 -6.29 -17.42 -4.21
C ALA A 590 -7.48 -16.66 -3.58
N GLU A 591 -8.22 -17.29 -2.68
CA GLU A 591 -9.34 -16.64 -1.98
C GLU A 591 -8.87 -15.73 -0.85
N VAL A 592 -7.71 -16.01 -0.24
CA VAL A 592 -7.16 -15.13 0.80
C VAL A 592 -6.76 -13.76 0.23
N LEU A 593 -6.45 -13.67 -1.07
CA LEU A 593 -5.95 -12.44 -1.69
C LEU A 593 -7.04 -11.47 -2.17
N LYS A 594 -8.32 -11.75 -1.91
CA LYS A 594 -9.43 -10.84 -2.26
C LYS A 594 -9.43 -9.63 -1.32
N HIS A 595 -9.94 -8.49 -1.79
CA HIS A 595 -9.88 -7.22 -1.04
C HIS A 595 -10.97 -7.13 0.03
N THR A 596 -12.10 -7.78 -0.17
CA THR A 596 -13.22 -7.73 0.78
C THR A 596 -13.68 -9.11 1.25
N VAL A 597 -14.18 -9.19 2.49
CA VAL A 597 -14.74 -10.42 3.07
C VAL A 597 -15.87 -10.98 2.21
N GLU A 598 -16.67 -10.11 1.60
CA GLU A 598 -17.77 -10.53 0.74
C GLU A 598 -17.27 -11.12 -0.58
N GLU A 599 -16.23 -10.55 -1.21
CA GLU A 599 -15.59 -11.15 -2.38
C GLU A 599 -15.01 -12.54 -2.08
N VAL A 600 -14.42 -12.73 -0.88
CA VAL A 600 -13.93 -14.06 -0.45
C VAL A 600 -15.08 -15.06 -0.35
N VAL A 601 -16.21 -14.66 0.24
CA VAL A 601 -17.38 -15.54 0.40
C VAL A 601 -18.00 -15.85 -0.97
N GLU A 602 -18.17 -14.85 -1.82
CA GLU A 602 -18.67 -15.01 -3.19
C GLU A 602 -17.76 -15.92 -4.01
N GLY A 603 -16.43 -15.72 -3.93
CA GLY A 603 -15.42 -16.57 -4.56
C GLY A 603 -15.48 -18.01 -4.05
N CYS A 604 -15.63 -18.22 -2.74
CA CYS A 604 -15.82 -19.54 -2.15
C CYS A 604 -17.08 -20.24 -2.69
N ILE A 605 -18.20 -19.53 -2.80
CA ILE A 605 -19.47 -20.07 -3.33
C ILE A 605 -19.35 -20.39 -4.81
N GLU A 606 -18.72 -19.52 -5.59
CA GLU A 606 -18.52 -19.67 -7.03
C GLU A 606 -17.63 -20.89 -7.34
N HIS A 607 -16.57 -21.11 -6.55
CA HIS A 607 -15.71 -22.29 -6.67
C HIS A 607 -16.40 -23.61 -6.33
N LEU A 608 -17.55 -23.60 -5.65
CA LEU A 608 -18.34 -24.84 -5.46
C LEU A 608 -19.15 -25.23 -6.71
N LYS A 609 -19.25 -24.36 -7.73
CA LYS A 609 -19.96 -24.66 -8.98
C LYS A 609 -19.08 -25.48 -9.93
N ALA A 610 -19.56 -26.66 -10.33
CA ALA A 610 -18.82 -27.58 -11.18
C ALA A 610 -18.39 -26.98 -12.54
N SER A 611 -19.22 -26.11 -13.14
CA SER A 611 -18.91 -25.42 -14.40
C SER A 611 -17.71 -24.49 -14.27
N THR A 612 -17.61 -23.77 -13.14
CA THR A 612 -16.54 -22.82 -12.86
C THR A 612 -15.23 -23.57 -12.64
N VAL A 613 -15.25 -24.63 -11.83
CA VAL A 613 -14.08 -25.51 -11.62
C VAL A 613 -13.56 -26.07 -12.93
N ALA A 614 -14.44 -26.54 -13.83
CA ALA A 614 -14.04 -27.08 -15.12
C ALA A 614 -13.37 -26.02 -16.01
N LYS A 615 -13.94 -24.80 -16.10
CA LYS A 615 -13.39 -23.68 -16.86
C LYS A 615 -12.00 -23.28 -16.32
N VAL A 616 -11.89 -23.07 -15.01
CA VAL A 616 -10.63 -22.66 -14.36
C VAL A 616 -9.57 -23.73 -14.52
N SER A 617 -9.91 -25.01 -14.31
CA SER A 617 -8.96 -26.12 -14.46
C SER A 617 -8.41 -26.21 -15.88
N THR A 618 -9.29 -26.08 -16.89
CA THR A 618 -8.89 -26.12 -18.30
C THR A 618 -7.92 -25.00 -18.66
N LEU A 619 -8.23 -23.76 -18.28
CA LEU A 619 -7.36 -22.61 -18.56
C LEU A 619 -6.05 -22.68 -17.76
N ARG A 620 -6.10 -23.15 -16.51
CA ARG A 620 -4.92 -23.39 -15.67
C ARG A 620 -4.00 -24.42 -16.30
N ASP A 621 -4.51 -25.56 -16.73
CA ASP A 621 -3.72 -26.63 -17.33
C ASP A 621 -3.04 -26.17 -18.63
N GLN A 622 -3.73 -25.34 -19.42
CA GLN A 622 -3.14 -24.69 -20.60
C GLN A 622 -1.94 -23.83 -20.20
N ILE A 623 -2.08 -22.92 -19.23
CA ILE A 623 -0.97 -22.06 -18.78
C ILE A 623 0.18 -22.91 -18.20
N LEU A 624 -0.12 -23.89 -17.35
CA LEU A 624 0.89 -24.79 -16.77
C LEU A 624 1.63 -25.62 -17.83
N SER A 625 1.02 -25.85 -19.00
CA SER A 625 1.69 -26.49 -20.14
C SER A 625 2.65 -25.55 -20.87
N GLU A 626 2.34 -24.25 -20.90
CA GLU A 626 3.14 -23.20 -21.52
C GLU A 626 4.35 -22.79 -20.67
N LEU A 627 4.19 -22.80 -19.34
CA LEU A 627 5.28 -22.65 -18.37
C LEU A 627 6.26 -23.83 -18.53
N GLN A 628 7.57 -23.55 -18.60
CA GLN A 628 8.62 -24.56 -18.77
C GLN A 628 9.69 -24.51 -17.67
N GLY A 629 10.52 -25.56 -17.62
CA GLY A 629 11.75 -25.57 -16.83
C GLY A 629 11.53 -25.53 -15.31
N GLN A 630 12.40 -24.81 -14.62
CA GLN A 630 12.40 -24.73 -13.15
C GLN A 630 11.14 -24.04 -12.60
N VAL A 631 10.52 -23.12 -13.36
CA VAL A 631 9.25 -22.47 -12.99
C VAL A 631 8.14 -23.49 -12.90
N LYS A 632 8.03 -24.41 -13.86
CA LYS A 632 7.07 -25.52 -13.76
C LYS A 632 7.40 -26.47 -12.61
N ALA A 633 8.67 -26.72 -12.32
CA ALA A 633 9.11 -27.64 -11.28
C ALA A 633 8.90 -27.11 -9.86
N SER A 634 9.04 -25.79 -9.63
CA SER A 634 8.74 -25.13 -8.35
C SER A 634 7.25 -25.07 -8.07
N LEU A 635 6.43 -24.88 -9.10
CA LEU A 635 4.96 -24.83 -9.00
C LEU A 635 4.29 -26.16 -8.64
N LEU A 636 5.05 -27.25 -8.63
CA LEU A 636 4.60 -28.60 -8.29
C LEU A 636 4.97 -29.02 -6.85
N SER A 637 5.56 -28.13 -6.04
CA SER A 637 5.99 -28.46 -4.68
C SER A 637 4.85 -28.57 -3.64
N ASP A 638 3.70 -27.95 -3.91
CA ASP A 638 2.45 -28.07 -3.13
C ASP A 638 1.40 -28.77 -4.02
N ASP A 639 1.63 -30.07 -4.28
CA ASP A 639 0.75 -31.07 -4.93
C ASP A 639 0.00 -30.70 -6.24
N GLY A 640 0.23 -29.52 -6.82
CA GLY A 640 -0.34 -29.00 -8.05
C GLY A 640 -1.87 -28.91 -8.08
N ARG A 641 -2.56 -29.32 -7.02
CA ARG A 641 -4.02 -29.41 -6.94
C ARG A 641 -4.58 -28.07 -6.51
N MET A 642 -5.64 -27.65 -7.19
CA MET A 642 -6.45 -26.53 -6.74
C MET A 642 -7.11 -26.95 -5.41
N GLU A 643 -6.64 -26.40 -4.31
CA GLU A 643 -7.33 -26.56 -3.03
C GLU A 643 -8.72 -25.95 -3.14
N MET A 644 -9.73 -26.72 -2.74
CA MET A 644 -11.12 -26.28 -2.81
C MET A 644 -11.51 -25.65 -1.48
N PRO A 645 -12.25 -24.52 -1.51
CA PRO A 645 -12.77 -23.93 -0.29
C PRO A 645 -13.71 -24.91 0.41
N ARG A 646 -13.64 -24.96 1.75
CA ARG A 646 -14.46 -25.87 2.56
C ARG A 646 -15.29 -25.11 3.58
N LYS A 647 -16.61 -25.23 3.45
CA LYS A 647 -17.58 -24.65 4.38
C LYS A 647 -17.69 -25.49 5.66
N LEU A 648 -17.54 -24.85 6.81
CA LEU A 648 -17.64 -25.41 8.15
C LEU A 648 -18.52 -24.52 9.02
N THR A 649 -18.92 -25.04 10.18
CA THR A 649 -19.41 -24.21 11.28
C THR A 649 -18.26 -23.92 12.24
N LEU A 650 -18.35 -22.85 13.02
CA LEU A 650 -17.33 -22.49 14.03
C LEU A 650 -17.06 -23.65 15.00
N LYS A 651 -18.10 -24.38 15.39
CA LYS A 651 -17.97 -25.59 16.22
C LYS A 651 -17.15 -26.69 15.54
N LYS A 652 -17.36 -26.93 14.24
CA LYS A 652 -16.57 -27.89 13.46
C LYS A 652 -15.12 -27.43 13.28
N PHE A 653 -14.90 -26.14 13.04
CA PHE A 653 -13.56 -25.55 12.99
C PHE A 653 -12.79 -25.77 14.30
N ILE A 654 -13.40 -25.49 15.45
CA ILE A 654 -12.75 -25.68 16.77
C ILE A 654 -12.46 -27.16 17.02
N ALA A 655 -13.39 -28.06 16.66
CA ALA A 655 -13.18 -29.50 16.76
C ALA A 655 -12.01 -29.97 15.87
N GLU A 656 -11.89 -29.42 14.67
CA GLU A 656 -10.80 -29.71 13.75
C GLU A 656 -9.46 -29.17 14.24
N ALA A 657 -9.42 -27.96 14.79
CA ALA A 657 -8.22 -27.39 15.41
C ALA A 657 -7.72 -28.29 16.56
N LYS A 658 -8.64 -28.76 17.40
CA LYS A 658 -8.34 -29.70 18.47
C LYS A 658 -7.79 -31.04 17.95
N GLN A 659 -8.45 -31.61 16.95
CA GLN A 659 -8.04 -32.89 16.35
C GLN A 659 -6.64 -32.80 15.71
N ASN A 660 -6.30 -31.63 15.17
CA ASN A 660 -5.01 -31.37 14.54
C ASN A 660 -3.93 -30.89 15.52
N ASN A 661 -4.22 -30.75 16.82
CA ASN A 661 -3.32 -30.11 17.79
C ASN A 661 -2.83 -28.73 17.31
N ALA A 662 -3.71 -27.98 16.65
CA ALA A 662 -3.39 -26.70 16.06
C ALA A 662 -3.52 -25.56 17.10
N VAL A 663 -2.66 -24.56 16.97
CA VAL A 663 -2.80 -23.27 17.67
C VAL A 663 -3.64 -22.33 16.81
N VAL A 664 -4.67 -21.72 17.38
CA VAL A 664 -5.49 -20.74 16.66
C VAL A 664 -4.89 -19.34 16.81
N PHE A 665 -4.44 -18.77 15.69
CA PHE A 665 -4.12 -17.35 15.62
C PHE A 665 -5.43 -16.56 15.43
N ILE A 666 -5.78 -15.72 16.40
CA ILE A 666 -7.00 -14.92 16.33
C ILE A 666 -6.64 -13.58 15.67
N ALA A 667 -7.00 -13.45 14.39
CA ALA A 667 -6.94 -12.20 13.65
C ALA A 667 -8.35 -11.67 13.34
N VAL A 668 -9.36 -12.11 14.11
CA VAL A 668 -10.73 -11.61 14.04
C VAL A 668 -10.83 -10.30 14.81
N HIS A 669 -11.05 -9.19 14.13
CA HIS A 669 -11.22 -7.86 14.74
C HIS A 669 -12.68 -7.52 15.04
N GLY A 670 -12.92 -6.86 16.17
CA GLY A 670 -14.24 -6.50 16.65
C GLY A 670 -15.12 -7.69 17.04
N GLY A 671 -16.26 -7.39 17.70
CA GLY A 671 -17.27 -8.38 18.06
C GLY A 671 -16.70 -9.59 18.82
N ILE A 672 -17.03 -10.81 18.37
CA ILE A 672 -16.63 -12.05 19.05
C ILE A 672 -15.11 -12.30 19.05
N GLY A 673 -14.36 -11.62 18.18
CA GLY A 673 -12.91 -11.74 18.09
C GLY A 673 -12.17 -11.09 19.25
N GLU A 674 -12.75 -10.05 19.85
CA GLU A 674 -12.10 -9.24 20.88
C GLU A 674 -12.89 -9.19 22.21
N ASN A 675 -14.19 -9.51 22.22
CA ASN A 675 -15.03 -9.41 23.43
C ASN A 675 -14.91 -10.61 24.40
N GLY A 676 -14.01 -11.55 24.13
CA GLY A 676 -13.79 -12.75 24.95
C GLY A 676 -14.66 -13.96 24.57
N THR A 677 -15.62 -13.82 23.65
CA THR A 677 -16.49 -14.94 23.23
C THR A 677 -15.70 -16.04 22.52
N LEU A 678 -14.94 -15.72 21.47
CA LEU A 678 -14.15 -16.71 20.74
C LEU A 678 -13.07 -17.35 21.63
N GLN A 679 -12.43 -16.55 22.47
CA GLN A 679 -11.43 -16.98 23.46
C GLN A 679 -12.03 -18.01 24.43
N ALA A 680 -13.23 -17.75 24.95
CA ALA A 680 -13.92 -18.66 25.87
C ALA A 680 -14.26 -20.00 25.19
N LEU A 681 -14.71 -19.97 23.93
CA LEU A 681 -15.03 -21.18 23.17
C LEU A 681 -13.79 -22.05 22.91
N LEU A 682 -12.67 -21.43 22.53
CA LEU A 682 -11.39 -22.11 22.32
C LEU A 682 -10.85 -22.69 23.63
N ARG A 683 -10.85 -21.90 24.72
CA ARG A 683 -10.45 -22.33 26.07
C ARG A 683 -11.28 -23.51 26.56
N ALA A 684 -12.61 -23.42 26.46
CA ALA A 684 -13.53 -24.49 26.88
C ALA A 684 -13.29 -25.79 26.10
N SER A 685 -12.84 -25.69 24.85
CA SER A 685 -12.52 -26.83 24.00
C SER A 685 -11.10 -27.38 24.20
N GLY A 686 -10.25 -26.67 24.95
CA GLY A 686 -8.84 -27.00 25.16
C GLY A 686 -7.95 -26.71 23.94
N VAL A 687 -8.37 -25.80 23.06
CA VAL A 687 -7.60 -25.40 21.88
C VAL A 687 -6.72 -24.19 22.24
N PRO A 688 -5.39 -24.27 22.08
CA PRO A 688 -4.51 -23.14 22.35
C PRO A 688 -4.74 -22.01 21.34
N HIS A 689 -4.63 -20.76 21.80
CA HIS A 689 -4.82 -19.58 20.96
C HIS A 689 -3.85 -18.45 21.30
N THR A 690 -3.64 -17.56 20.32
CA THR A 690 -2.92 -16.29 20.52
C THR A 690 -3.82 -15.20 21.11
N GLY A 691 -3.22 -14.10 21.56
CA GLY A 691 -3.95 -12.97 22.15
C GLY A 691 -4.27 -13.14 23.65
N SER A 692 -5.04 -12.18 24.18
CA SER A 692 -5.51 -12.15 25.57
C SER A 692 -6.55 -13.25 25.85
N GLY A 693 -6.70 -13.65 27.12
CA GLY A 693 -7.73 -14.60 27.53
C GLY A 693 -9.13 -13.99 27.61
N ASP A 694 -10.17 -14.82 27.76
CA ASP A 694 -11.57 -14.40 27.69
C ASP A 694 -12.00 -13.37 28.74
N GLU A 695 -11.47 -13.43 29.95
CA GLU A 695 -11.76 -12.45 31.01
C GLU A 695 -11.16 -11.08 30.69
N ALA A 696 -9.88 -11.04 30.29
CA ALA A 696 -9.17 -9.81 29.97
C ALA A 696 -9.77 -9.13 28.73
N SER A 697 -10.04 -9.91 27.68
CA SER A 697 -10.69 -9.46 26.45
C SER A 697 -12.07 -8.84 26.73
N ARG A 698 -12.92 -9.53 27.51
CA ARG A 698 -14.24 -9.02 27.90
C ARG A 698 -14.16 -7.74 28.71
N LEU A 699 -13.22 -7.67 29.66
CA LEU A 699 -13.01 -6.47 30.47
C LEU A 699 -12.57 -5.28 29.61
N CYS A 700 -11.66 -5.48 28.66
CA CYS A 700 -11.09 -4.40 27.86
C CYS A 700 -12.00 -3.91 26.73
N MET A 701 -12.91 -4.76 26.22
CA MET A 701 -13.89 -4.30 25.22
C MET A 701 -15.00 -3.45 25.84
N ASP A 702 -15.32 -3.64 27.12
CA ASP A 702 -16.24 -2.76 27.82
C ASP A 702 -15.51 -1.53 28.38
N LYS A 703 -15.53 -0.44 27.61
CA LYS A 703 -14.83 0.82 27.95
C LYS A 703 -15.25 1.41 29.29
N ALA A 704 -16.49 1.19 29.72
CA ALA A 704 -16.99 1.70 31.00
C ALA A 704 -16.41 0.86 32.14
N THR A 705 -16.51 -0.47 32.05
CA THR A 705 -16.01 -1.39 33.05
C THR A 705 -14.49 -1.32 33.16
N THR A 706 -13.74 -1.22 32.04
CA THR A 706 -12.29 -1.05 32.13
C THR A 706 -11.90 0.26 32.78
N GLY A 707 -12.59 1.36 32.44
CA GLY A 707 -12.38 2.66 33.06
C GLY A 707 -12.58 2.64 34.58
N ALA A 708 -13.58 1.89 35.05
CA ALA A 708 -13.82 1.66 36.48
C ALA A 708 -12.72 0.80 37.11
N ALA A 709 -12.29 -0.27 36.44
CA ALA A 709 -11.26 -1.18 36.94
C ALA A 709 -9.94 -0.46 37.22
N ILE A 710 -9.50 0.42 36.31
CA ILE A 710 -8.22 1.14 36.46
C ILE A 710 -8.32 2.46 37.23
N SER A 711 -9.52 2.87 37.65
CA SER A 711 -9.74 4.17 38.33
C SER A 711 -8.87 4.38 39.58
N HIS A 712 -8.55 3.30 40.29
CA HIS A 712 -7.70 3.30 41.48
C HIS A 712 -6.26 3.80 41.20
N LEU A 713 -5.82 3.75 39.94
CA LEU A 713 -4.50 4.20 39.49
C LEU A 713 -4.41 5.72 39.31
N SER A 714 -5.49 6.46 39.54
CA SER A 714 -5.46 7.93 39.60
C SER A 714 -4.46 8.43 40.63
N SER A 715 -4.26 7.66 41.71
CA SER A 715 -3.23 7.93 42.74
C SER A 715 -1.79 7.81 42.21
N GLN A 716 -1.60 7.12 41.08
CA GLN A 716 -0.33 6.87 40.39
C GLN A 716 -0.17 7.75 39.14
N GLY A 717 -1.06 8.74 38.93
CA GLY A 717 -1.02 9.65 37.80
C GLY A 717 -1.68 9.13 36.52
N ILE A 718 -2.40 8.01 36.59
CA ILE A 718 -3.19 7.44 35.49
C ILE A 718 -4.66 7.66 35.74
N HIS A 719 -5.25 8.55 34.96
CA HIS A 719 -6.62 8.98 35.07
C HIS A 719 -7.46 8.40 33.94
N THR A 720 -8.76 8.26 34.16
CA THR A 720 -9.71 7.92 33.11
C THR A 720 -10.64 9.11 32.88
N ALA A 721 -11.00 9.35 31.61
CA ALA A 721 -11.99 10.39 31.30
C ALA A 721 -13.34 10.06 31.98
N ALA A 722 -14.08 11.10 32.40
CA ALA A 722 -15.44 10.96 32.89
C ALA A 722 -16.33 10.33 31.80
N LYS A 723 -17.25 9.44 32.20
CA LYS A 723 -18.08 8.65 31.28
C LYS A 723 -19.53 8.68 31.72
N ALA A 724 -20.45 8.83 30.78
CA ALA A 724 -21.87 8.59 30.96
C ALA A 724 -22.30 7.48 30.00
N VAL A 725 -22.96 6.44 30.51
CA VAL A 725 -23.48 5.34 29.70
C VAL A 725 -25.00 5.46 29.67
N ILE A 726 -25.57 5.50 28.46
CA ILE A 726 -27.01 5.73 28.27
C ILE A 726 -27.55 4.69 27.29
N GLU A 727 -28.72 4.15 27.61
CA GLU A 727 -29.46 3.24 26.73
C GLU A 727 -30.06 3.98 25.53
N ILE A 728 -30.01 3.37 24.35
CA ILE A 728 -30.48 4.03 23.11
C ILE A 728 -31.96 4.39 23.16
N HIS A 729 -32.79 3.57 23.80
CA HIS A 729 -34.21 3.85 23.93
C HIS A 729 -34.49 5.11 24.78
N GLU A 730 -33.64 5.43 25.75
CA GLU A 730 -33.75 6.67 26.53
C GLU A 730 -33.35 7.88 25.68
N LEU A 731 -32.33 7.75 24.83
CA LEU A 731 -31.88 8.81 23.93
C LEU A 731 -32.96 9.21 22.92
N VAL A 732 -33.67 8.24 22.35
CA VAL A 732 -34.76 8.48 21.40
C VAL A 732 -35.93 9.24 22.05
N GLN A 733 -36.16 9.05 23.36
CA GLN A 733 -37.30 9.62 24.07
C GLN A 733 -37.03 11.03 24.65
N SER A 734 -35.77 11.44 24.79
CA SER A 734 -35.39 12.55 25.67
C SER A 734 -35.18 13.91 24.99
N GLY A 735 -35.26 14.01 23.66
CA GLY A 735 -35.12 15.29 22.94
C GLY A 735 -33.86 16.11 23.30
N ASP A 736 -33.95 17.44 23.19
CA ASP A 736 -32.84 18.38 23.47
C ASP A 736 -32.39 18.37 24.95
N ASP A 737 -33.26 17.95 25.88
CA ASP A 737 -32.98 17.92 27.32
C ASP A 737 -31.81 16.99 27.68
N MET A 738 -31.61 15.93 26.88
CA MET A 738 -30.51 15.00 27.07
C MET A 738 -29.14 15.63 26.83
N TRP A 739 -29.03 16.50 25.83
CA TRP A 739 -27.77 17.20 25.54
C TRP A 739 -27.36 18.12 26.70
N VAL A 740 -28.33 18.80 27.30
CA VAL A 740 -28.10 19.66 28.49
C VAL A 740 -27.64 18.82 29.68
N LYS A 741 -28.25 17.64 29.90
CA LYS A 741 -27.83 16.69 30.94
C LYS A 741 -26.39 16.23 30.74
N LEU A 742 -26.04 15.79 29.53
CA LEU A 742 -24.70 15.30 29.18
C LEU A 742 -23.62 16.35 29.40
N ARG A 743 -23.82 17.59 28.91
CA ARG A 743 -22.86 18.70 29.12
C ARG A 743 -22.63 19.00 30.59
N LYS A 744 -23.70 18.97 31.40
CA LYS A 744 -23.61 19.22 32.84
C LYS A 744 -22.89 18.10 33.58
N GLU A 745 -23.15 16.85 33.22
CA GLU A 745 -22.55 15.67 33.87
C GLU A 745 -21.07 15.50 33.52
N LEU A 746 -20.74 15.64 32.22
CA LEU A 746 -19.37 15.46 31.71
C LEU A 746 -18.50 16.72 31.84
N LYS A 747 -19.12 17.88 32.12
CA LYS A 747 -18.45 19.19 32.24
C LYS A 747 -17.61 19.52 31.00
N ALA A 748 -18.19 19.31 29.82
CA ALA A 748 -17.55 19.52 28.54
C ALA A 748 -18.49 20.26 27.58
N ASP A 749 -17.94 21.13 26.75
CA ASP A 749 -18.68 21.81 25.69
C ASP A 749 -18.95 20.86 24.52
N ASP A 750 -17.94 20.06 24.17
CA ASP A 750 -18.00 19.01 23.15
C ASP A 750 -17.88 17.62 23.79
N VAL A 751 -18.65 16.67 23.26
CA VAL A 751 -18.75 15.31 23.78
C VAL A 751 -18.39 14.33 22.67
N CYS A 752 -17.55 13.36 22.99
CA CYS A 752 -17.31 12.20 22.15
C CYS A 752 -18.36 11.13 22.47
N VAL A 753 -19.10 10.67 21.46
CA VAL A 753 -19.99 9.51 21.55
C VAL A 753 -19.33 8.30 20.92
N LYS A 754 -19.47 7.12 21.55
CA LYS A 754 -19.00 5.84 21.01
C LYS A 754 -19.79 4.66 21.56
N PRO A 755 -19.86 3.53 20.83
CA PRO A 755 -20.41 2.29 21.37
C PRO A 755 -19.58 1.79 22.56
N VAL A 756 -20.26 1.22 23.56
CA VAL A 756 -19.62 0.71 24.78
C VAL A 756 -18.69 -0.46 24.46
N GLY A 757 -19.13 -1.38 23.58
CA GLY A 757 -18.52 -2.71 23.37
C GLY A 757 -17.93 -2.99 21.98
N ASP A 758 -17.81 -1.97 21.11
CA ASP A 758 -17.20 -2.11 19.77
C ASP A 758 -15.79 -1.52 19.72
N GLY A 759 -15.03 -1.83 18.67
CA GLY A 759 -13.67 -1.33 18.44
C GLY A 759 -13.56 0.20 18.41
N CYS A 760 -12.32 0.70 18.49
CA CYS A 760 -11.99 2.12 18.73
C CYS A 760 -12.31 3.08 17.57
N SER A 761 -12.96 2.60 16.50
CA SER A 761 -13.18 3.37 15.27
C SER A 761 -14.64 3.36 14.79
N THR A 762 -15.46 2.47 15.32
CA THR A 762 -16.84 2.29 14.87
C THR A 762 -17.79 3.15 15.71
N GLY A 763 -18.61 3.95 15.05
CA GLY A 763 -19.61 4.82 15.67
C GLY A 763 -19.01 5.95 16.50
N VAL A 764 -17.71 6.25 16.37
CA VAL A 764 -17.08 7.31 17.15
C VAL A 764 -17.34 8.66 16.50
N ALA A 765 -17.97 9.60 17.21
CA ALA A 765 -18.26 10.93 16.69
C ALA A 765 -18.07 12.03 17.74
N ARG A 766 -17.63 13.22 17.29
CA ARG A 766 -17.61 14.45 18.10
C ARG A 766 -18.94 15.17 17.92
N LEU A 767 -19.69 15.31 19.01
CA LEU A 767 -20.94 16.04 19.07
C LEU A 767 -20.70 17.40 19.75
N SER A 768 -21.24 18.47 19.19
CA SER A 768 -21.06 19.84 19.69
C SER A 768 -22.40 20.51 20.05
N CYS A 769 -23.52 19.96 19.60
CA CYS A 769 -24.85 20.49 19.88
C CYS A 769 -25.94 19.40 19.96
N ALA A 770 -27.16 19.81 20.29
CA ALA A 770 -28.31 18.89 20.40
C ALA A 770 -28.69 18.30 19.03
N GLU A 771 -28.51 19.07 17.95
CA GLU A 771 -28.77 18.63 16.57
C GLU A 771 -27.81 17.52 16.15
N ASP A 772 -26.52 17.60 16.53
CA ASP A 772 -25.55 16.53 16.29
C ASP A 772 -25.98 15.23 16.97
N LEU A 773 -26.40 15.31 18.24
CA LEU A 773 -26.90 14.17 18.99
C LEU A 773 -28.15 13.57 18.34
N ALA A 774 -29.09 14.41 17.91
CA ALA A 774 -30.31 13.97 17.23
C ALA A 774 -29.99 13.28 15.90
N ALA A 775 -29.05 13.81 15.11
CA ALA A 775 -28.59 13.21 13.86
C ALA A 775 -27.95 11.83 14.10
N TYR A 776 -27.08 11.73 15.11
CA TYR A 776 -26.42 10.47 15.48
C TYR A 776 -27.43 9.41 15.95
N VAL A 777 -28.37 9.78 16.85
CA VAL A 777 -29.43 8.87 17.32
C VAL A 777 -30.34 8.43 16.18
N LYS A 778 -30.67 9.34 15.26
CA LYS A 778 -31.44 9.02 14.06
C LYS A 778 -30.71 7.98 13.21
N ALA A 779 -29.42 8.16 12.96
CA ALA A 779 -28.61 7.22 12.18
C ALA A 779 -28.64 5.81 12.77
N ILE A 780 -28.43 5.69 14.09
CA ILE A 780 -28.52 4.41 14.80
C ILE A 780 -29.92 3.81 14.72
N SER A 781 -30.96 4.58 15.03
CA SER A 781 -32.35 4.09 15.07
C SER A 781 -32.88 3.66 13.71
N THR A 782 -32.33 4.22 12.62
CA THR A 782 -32.69 3.88 11.25
C THR A 782 -31.80 2.81 10.63
N GLY A 783 -30.81 2.30 11.38
CA GLY A 783 -29.88 1.27 10.90
C GLY A 783 -29.00 1.76 9.75
N GLN A 784 -28.65 3.05 9.71
CA GLN A 784 -27.71 3.57 8.73
C GLN A 784 -26.35 2.91 8.92
N SER A 785 -25.72 2.49 7.83
CA SER A 785 -24.37 1.91 7.87
C SER A 785 -23.29 2.97 8.07
N GLN A 786 -23.52 4.20 7.65
CA GLN A 786 -22.55 5.29 7.68
C GLN A 786 -23.22 6.65 7.92
N ILE A 787 -22.48 7.58 8.53
CA ILE A 787 -22.80 9.00 8.59
C ILE A 787 -21.79 9.75 7.73
N HIS A 788 -22.28 10.55 6.77
CA HIS A 788 -21.44 11.27 5.81
C HIS A 788 -20.93 12.62 6.36
N PRO A 789 -19.77 13.10 5.85
CA PRO A 789 -19.25 14.42 6.14
C PRO A 789 -20.29 15.52 5.97
N GLY A 790 -20.24 16.54 6.83
CA GLY A 790 -21.20 17.65 6.82
C GLY A 790 -22.53 17.40 7.56
N THR A 791 -22.74 16.18 8.09
CA THR A 791 -23.90 15.89 8.95
C THR A 791 -23.84 16.61 10.31
N PHE A 792 -22.64 16.72 10.90
CA PHE A 792 -22.40 17.36 12.19
C PHE A 792 -21.85 18.77 12.02
N LEU A 793 -22.06 19.62 13.03
CA LEU A 793 -21.61 21.01 13.04
C LEU A 793 -20.09 21.15 12.88
N LYS A 794 -19.33 20.21 13.45
CA LYS A 794 -17.88 20.11 13.27
C LYS A 794 -17.56 19.14 12.13
N ALA A 795 -16.56 19.52 11.34
CA ALA A 795 -16.06 18.67 10.26
C ALA A 795 -15.58 17.31 10.82
N HIS A 796 -15.98 16.25 10.13
CA HIS A 796 -15.62 14.87 10.41
C HIS A 796 -15.49 14.11 9.07
N GLY A 797 -14.68 13.05 9.06
CA GLY A 797 -14.68 12.07 7.97
C GLY A 797 -15.95 11.23 7.96
N ILE A 798 -16.04 10.18 7.15
CA ILE A 798 -17.18 9.24 7.21
C ILE A 798 -17.14 8.52 8.58
N VAL A 799 -18.28 8.44 9.29
CA VAL A 799 -18.42 7.60 10.49
C VAL A 799 -19.07 6.29 10.11
N GLU A 800 -18.31 5.20 10.19
CA GLU A 800 -18.84 3.83 10.08
C GLU A 800 -19.69 3.51 11.30
N MET A 801 -20.96 3.15 11.10
CA MET A 801 -21.88 2.87 12.20
C MET A 801 -21.80 1.39 12.64
N PRO A 802 -21.97 1.11 13.94
CA PRO A 802 -21.89 -0.24 14.47
C PRO A 802 -23.00 -1.14 13.92
N TYR A 803 -22.61 -2.36 13.55
CA TYR A 803 -23.52 -3.43 13.15
C TYR A 803 -23.17 -4.73 13.91
N PRO A 804 -24.16 -5.36 14.60
CA PRO A 804 -25.52 -4.87 14.82
C PRO A 804 -25.54 -3.59 15.69
N SER A 805 -26.66 -2.87 15.69
CA SER A 805 -26.78 -1.65 16.49
C SER A 805 -26.57 -1.96 17.98
N PRO A 806 -25.80 -1.13 18.71
CA PRO A 806 -25.53 -1.36 20.13
C PRO A 806 -26.80 -1.19 20.97
N LYS A 807 -26.77 -1.66 22.22
CA LYS A 807 -27.85 -1.40 23.20
C LYS A 807 -27.63 -0.07 23.92
N GLN A 808 -26.37 0.21 24.26
CA GLN A 808 -25.92 1.37 25.03
C GLN A 808 -24.86 2.16 24.27
N LEU A 809 -24.83 3.47 24.52
CA LEU A 809 -23.79 4.38 24.07
C LEU A 809 -23.05 4.97 25.26
N LEU A 810 -21.76 5.20 25.06
CA LEU A 810 -20.88 5.87 26.00
C LEU A 810 -20.59 7.29 25.50
N PHE A 811 -20.69 8.24 26.41
CA PHE A 811 -20.36 9.64 26.21
C PHE A 811 -19.20 10.03 27.13
N GLU A 812 -18.21 10.72 26.59
CA GLU A 812 -17.06 11.24 27.32
C GLU A 812 -16.68 12.65 26.84
N PRO A 813 -16.01 13.48 27.65
CA PRO A 813 -15.48 14.76 27.19
C PRO A 813 -14.60 14.57 25.95
N PHE A 814 -14.82 15.37 24.91
CA PHE A 814 -13.88 15.39 23.78
C PHE A 814 -12.57 16.05 24.24
N ILE A 815 -11.45 15.33 24.11
CA ILE A 815 -10.12 15.83 24.47
C ILE A 815 -9.49 16.44 23.21
N GLU A 816 -9.35 17.77 23.20
CA GLU A 816 -8.67 18.47 22.12
C GLU A 816 -7.15 18.25 22.21
N THR A 817 -6.58 17.54 21.24
CA THR A 817 -5.15 17.28 21.13
C THR A 817 -4.44 18.42 20.42
N ASP A 818 -3.22 18.75 20.84
CA ASP A 818 -2.38 19.73 20.17
C ASP A 818 -1.91 19.21 18.82
N ASP A 819 -1.87 20.11 17.83
CA ASP A 819 -1.22 19.83 16.57
C ASP A 819 0.30 19.77 16.77
N VAL A 820 0.90 18.69 16.27
CA VAL A 820 2.36 18.55 16.15
C VAL A 820 2.70 18.74 14.68
N VAL A 821 3.41 19.81 14.35
CA VAL A 821 3.70 20.17 12.95
C VAL A 821 5.15 19.84 12.64
N VAL A 822 5.39 19.17 11.52
CA VAL A 822 6.74 19.04 10.95
C VAL A 822 7.08 20.36 10.24
N VAL A 823 8.15 21.03 10.64
CA VAL A 823 8.59 22.30 10.03
C VAL A 823 9.13 22.00 8.63
N SER A 824 8.40 22.47 7.60
CA SER A 824 8.87 22.45 6.21
C SER A 824 9.63 23.74 5.87
N ALA A 825 10.56 23.65 4.91
CA ALA A 825 11.52 24.69 4.52
C ALA A 825 10.93 26.07 4.12
N ASN A 826 9.60 26.22 3.99
CA ASN A 826 8.97 27.42 3.45
C ASN A 826 8.51 28.45 4.49
N ARG A 827 8.72 28.23 5.80
CA ARG A 827 8.49 29.28 6.80
C ARG A 827 9.83 29.92 7.14
N GLY A 828 10.04 31.16 6.71
CA GLY A 828 11.28 31.95 6.89
C GLY A 828 11.64 32.32 8.35
N GLY A 829 11.56 31.36 9.27
CA GLY A 829 12.07 31.43 10.63
C GLY A 829 13.32 30.56 10.79
N SER A 830 14.07 30.78 11.88
CA SER A 830 15.37 30.15 12.17
C SER A 830 15.32 28.65 12.54
N ALA A 831 14.25 27.93 12.20
CA ALA A 831 14.10 26.51 12.51
C ALA A 831 14.64 25.65 11.36
N SER A 832 15.43 24.62 11.68
CA SER A 832 15.97 23.71 10.66
C SER A 832 14.85 22.85 10.06
N GLU A 833 14.95 22.57 8.76
CA GLU A 833 14.05 21.67 8.02
C GLU A 833 14.00 20.29 8.70
N GLY A 834 12.80 19.76 8.94
CA GLY A 834 12.61 18.45 9.59
C GLY A 834 12.52 18.47 11.13
N GLU A 835 12.33 19.62 11.77
CA GLU A 835 12.05 19.70 13.20
C GLU A 835 10.56 19.54 13.52
N LEU A 836 10.23 18.91 14.66
CA LEU A 836 8.87 18.88 15.20
C LEU A 836 8.61 20.15 16.01
N TYR A 837 7.55 20.87 15.64
CA TYR A 837 7.07 22.05 16.34
C TYR A 837 5.76 21.75 17.08
N TRP A 838 5.73 22.10 18.37
CA TRP A 838 4.58 21.96 19.24
C TRP A 838 4.36 23.26 20.01
N GLU A 839 3.19 23.88 19.82
CA GLU A 839 2.85 25.16 20.46
C GLU A 839 2.31 24.99 21.89
N GLY A 840 1.81 23.80 22.25
CA GLY A 840 1.32 23.51 23.61
C GLY A 840 0.01 24.21 23.99
N LYS A 841 -0.89 24.47 23.03
CA LYS A 841 -2.13 25.24 23.24
C LYS A 841 -3.17 24.47 24.07
N SER A 842 -3.46 23.23 23.71
CA SER A 842 -4.40 22.35 24.42
C SER A 842 -3.73 21.56 25.55
N ARG A 843 -2.39 21.40 25.49
CA ARG A 843 -1.53 20.67 26.44
C ARG A 843 -1.72 19.15 26.44
N TRP A 844 -2.32 18.60 25.39
CA TRP A 844 -2.63 17.17 25.27
C TRP A 844 -2.01 16.62 23.98
N LEU A 845 -1.26 15.53 24.08
CA LEU A 845 -0.71 14.81 22.92
C LEU A 845 -1.29 13.40 22.86
N GLU A 846 -1.66 12.94 21.66
CA GLU A 846 -2.05 11.55 21.43
C GLU A 846 -0.81 10.67 21.27
N VAL A 847 -0.68 9.68 22.15
CA VAL A 847 0.46 8.76 22.18
C VAL A 847 -0.05 7.32 22.15
N THR A 848 0.56 6.48 21.33
CA THR A 848 0.30 5.05 21.26
C THR A 848 1.46 4.27 21.87
N VAL A 849 1.15 3.26 22.69
CA VAL A 849 2.15 2.32 23.22
C VAL A 849 1.74 0.90 22.87
N GLY A 850 2.59 0.21 22.12
CA GLY A 850 2.49 -1.23 21.92
C GLY A 850 3.13 -1.99 23.09
N VAL A 851 2.61 -3.17 23.39
CA VAL A 851 3.12 -4.01 24.48
C VAL A 851 3.23 -5.47 24.03
N LEU A 852 4.29 -6.14 24.48
CA LEU A 852 4.57 -7.54 24.17
C LEU A 852 4.83 -8.32 25.46
N GLY A 853 4.14 -9.43 25.64
CA GLY A 853 4.36 -10.35 26.75
C GLY A 853 5.16 -11.58 26.35
N LEU A 854 6.33 -11.79 26.95
CA LEU A 854 7.04 -13.07 26.93
C LEU A 854 6.73 -13.79 28.25
N HIS A 855 6.18 -15.01 28.19
CA HIS A 855 5.85 -15.90 29.33
C HIS A 855 5.94 -15.26 30.73
N GLY A 856 4.84 -14.62 31.18
CA GLY A 856 4.72 -14.05 32.52
C GLY A 856 5.37 -12.66 32.72
N VAL A 857 6.01 -12.09 31.71
CA VAL A 857 6.65 -10.77 31.74
C VAL A 857 6.20 -9.91 30.57
N MET A 858 5.61 -8.75 30.87
CA MET A 858 5.23 -7.74 29.88
C MET A 858 6.37 -6.75 29.62
N HIS A 859 6.55 -6.33 28.37
CA HIS A 859 7.46 -5.29 27.92
C HIS A 859 6.69 -4.26 27.10
N ALA A 860 6.87 -2.97 27.39
CA ALA A 860 6.30 -1.91 26.57
C ALA A 860 7.32 -1.42 25.55
N PHE A 861 6.87 -1.15 24.33
CA PHE A 861 7.67 -0.46 23.33
C PHE A 861 7.76 1.03 23.65
N ASN A 862 8.68 1.72 22.97
CA ASN A 862 8.75 3.17 23.06
C ASN A 862 7.42 3.78 22.57
N PRO A 863 6.89 4.79 23.26
CA PRO A 863 5.69 5.49 22.82
C PRO A 863 5.89 6.14 21.46
N SER A 864 4.88 6.07 20.60
CA SER A 864 4.81 6.80 19.32
C SER A 864 3.76 7.92 19.39
N ILE A 865 4.05 9.06 18.76
CA ILE A 865 3.08 10.17 18.61
C ILE A 865 2.47 10.04 17.23
N THR A 866 1.15 10.14 17.13
CA THR A 866 0.46 10.20 15.85
C THR A 866 0.28 11.65 15.43
N VAL A 867 0.82 12.01 14.27
CA VAL A 867 0.60 13.34 13.66
C VAL A 867 -0.56 13.21 12.70
N LYS A 868 -1.64 13.95 12.95
CA LYS A 868 -2.83 13.97 12.10
C LYS A 868 -2.56 14.87 10.89
N GLU A 869 -2.97 14.44 9.69
CA GLU A 869 -2.92 15.30 8.50
C GLU A 869 -4.02 16.39 8.55
N THR A 870 -5.14 16.11 9.22
CA THR A 870 -6.25 17.04 9.44
C THR A 870 -6.77 16.98 10.88
N GLY A 871 -7.14 18.14 11.47
CA GLY A 871 -7.36 18.35 12.92
C GLY A 871 -8.59 17.69 13.56
N GLY A 872 -8.93 16.45 13.20
CA GLY A 872 -10.12 15.73 13.64
C GLY A 872 -9.86 14.40 14.38
N ILE A 873 -10.84 13.48 14.29
CA ILE A 873 -10.73 12.07 14.68
C ILE A 873 -10.12 11.32 13.49
N LEU A 874 -9.12 10.47 13.74
CA LEU A 874 -8.51 9.65 12.68
C LEU A 874 -9.59 8.79 12.02
N THR A 875 -9.71 8.88 10.69
CA THR A 875 -10.62 8.00 9.94
C THR A 875 -10.14 6.56 10.01
N LEU A 876 -11.02 5.61 9.68
CA LEU A 876 -10.62 4.21 9.56
C LEU A 876 -9.49 4.08 8.52
N GLU A 877 -9.56 4.83 7.40
CA GLU A 877 -8.50 4.90 6.37
C GLU A 877 -7.17 5.45 6.88
N GLU A 878 -7.17 6.54 7.66
CA GLU A 878 -5.93 7.08 8.24
C GLU A 878 -5.28 6.08 9.22
N LYS A 879 -6.08 5.27 9.92
CA LYS A 879 -5.57 4.15 10.75
C LYS A 879 -5.09 2.97 9.91
N PHE A 880 -5.74 2.68 8.76
CA PHE A 880 -5.37 1.60 7.85
C PHE A 880 -3.98 1.78 7.24
N GLN A 881 -3.61 3.01 6.91
CA GLN A 881 -2.29 3.30 6.29
C GLN A 881 -1.12 2.88 7.20
N GLY A 882 -1.33 2.73 8.52
CA GLY A 882 -0.32 2.26 9.46
C GLY A 882 -0.41 0.79 9.92
N TRP A 883 -1.38 0.01 9.45
CA TRP A 883 -1.65 -1.34 9.99
C TRP A 883 -0.74 -2.46 9.43
N TYR A 884 0.13 -2.15 8.48
CA TYR A 884 1.04 -3.12 7.85
C TYR A 884 2.26 -3.46 8.74
N LEU A 885 2.09 -4.01 9.95
CA LEU A 885 3.20 -4.32 10.87
C LEU A 885 2.88 -5.59 11.71
N TYR A 886 3.66 -6.66 11.80
CA TYR A 886 5.12 -6.86 11.87
C TYR A 886 5.51 -8.30 11.45
N SER A 887 6.73 -8.54 10.93
CA SER A 887 7.33 -9.88 10.77
C SER A 887 8.19 -10.27 11.99
N SER A 888 8.37 -11.56 12.25
CA SER A 888 9.07 -12.10 13.43
C SER A 888 10.57 -11.77 13.49
N GLU A 889 11.27 -11.69 12.36
CA GLU A 889 12.72 -11.44 12.33
C GLU A 889 13.09 -9.97 12.61
N THR A 890 12.16 -9.04 12.40
CA THR A 890 12.37 -7.63 12.75
C THR A 890 12.34 -7.40 14.27
N PHE A 891 11.72 -8.32 15.03
CA PHE A 891 11.65 -8.22 16.49
C PHE A 891 13.01 -8.44 17.15
N ASP A 892 13.80 -9.42 16.75
CA ASP A 892 15.09 -9.70 17.39
C ASP A 892 16.11 -8.57 17.16
N ASN A 893 16.11 -7.96 15.96
CA ASN A 893 16.99 -6.84 15.66
C ASN A 893 16.59 -5.53 16.38
N MET A 894 15.30 -5.29 16.63
CA MET A 894 14.87 -4.22 17.56
C MET A 894 15.23 -4.53 19.01
N PHE A 895 15.16 -5.80 19.43
CA PHE A 895 15.45 -6.23 20.80
C PHE A 895 16.93 -6.14 21.17
N TRP A 896 17.86 -6.45 20.25
CA TRP A 896 19.29 -6.42 20.54
C TRP A 896 19.99 -5.10 20.21
N ASN A 897 19.61 -4.40 19.12
CA ASN A 897 20.26 -3.13 18.75
C ASN A 897 19.67 -1.90 19.46
N SER A 898 18.41 -1.93 19.94
CA SER A 898 17.89 -0.81 20.75
C SER A 898 18.34 -0.85 22.22
N ALA A 899 18.82 -2.00 22.71
CA ALA A 899 19.39 -2.11 24.04
C ALA A 899 20.80 -1.49 24.18
N HIS A 900 21.51 -1.23 23.06
CA HIS A 900 22.92 -0.84 23.09
C HIS A 900 23.28 0.48 22.36
N ASN A 901 22.36 1.13 21.65
CA ASN A 901 22.68 2.34 20.86
C ASN A 901 22.10 3.66 21.38
N THR A 902 21.87 3.79 22.69
CA THR A 902 21.65 5.10 23.32
C THR A 902 22.71 5.37 24.40
N GLN A 903 23.99 5.34 24.03
CA GLN A 903 25.03 5.98 24.80
C GLN A 903 25.26 7.41 24.30
N ILE A 904 24.82 8.37 25.12
CA ILE A 904 25.07 9.79 24.97
C ILE A 904 26.53 10.05 25.32
N HIS A 905 27.39 10.26 24.32
CA HIS A 905 28.71 10.85 24.55
C HIS A 905 28.61 12.38 24.60
N THR A 906 29.24 12.97 25.61
CA THR A 906 29.40 14.42 25.77
C THR A 906 30.83 14.81 25.43
N THR A 907 31.05 15.52 24.33
CA THR A 907 32.22 16.40 24.18
C THR A 907 31.89 17.58 23.26
N GLY A 908 31.91 18.78 23.85
CA GLY A 908 32.49 20.01 23.31
C GLY A 908 32.04 20.53 21.94
N THR A 909 31.17 21.55 22.00
CA THR A 909 31.08 22.72 21.10
C THR A 909 30.80 22.49 19.61
N GLY A 910 29.54 22.68 19.21
CA GLY A 910 29.14 22.97 17.82
C GLY A 910 27.76 22.42 17.46
N SER A 911 26.77 23.30 17.40
CA SER A 911 25.46 23.16 16.72
C SER A 911 24.64 21.89 16.99
N THR A 912 23.78 21.97 18.00
CA THR A 912 22.84 20.93 18.44
C THR A 912 21.51 21.05 17.70
N VAL A 913 21.01 19.99 17.08
CA VAL A 913 19.57 19.83 16.77
C VAL A 913 19.02 18.86 17.79
N SER A 914 18.17 19.36 18.69
CA SER A 914 17.60 18.59 19.80
C SER A 914 16.08 18.67 19.77
N VAL A 915 15.41 17.56 19.49
CA VAL A 915 14.07 17.34 20.03
C VAL A 915 14.26 16.86 21.47
N ARG A 916 14.45 17.80 22.40
CA ARG A 916 14.34 17.52 23.83
C ARG A 916 12.85 17.54 24.21
N ILE A 917 12.21 16.37 24.26
CA ILE A 917 11.23 16.15 25.32
C ILE A 917 12.04 15.59 26.51
N ILE A 918 12.64 16.48 27.30
CA ILE A 918 13.17 16.10 28.62
C ILE A 918 12.03 16.31 29.62
N PRO A 919 11.33 15.26 30.07
CA PRO A 919 10.69 15.36 31.37
C PRO A 919 11.80 15.47 32.40
N ARG A 920 11.84 16.59 33.12
CA ARG A 920 12.64 16.69 34.34
C ARG A 920 11.99 15.74 35.35
N SER A 921 12.56 14.53 35.45
CA SER A 921 12.23 13.43 36.37
C SER A 921 11.12 12.45 35.95
N ASN A 922 11.38 11.15 36.18
CA ASN A 922 10.47 9.99 36.21
C ASN A 922 9.96 9.31 34.91
N GLN A 923 10.79 9.15 33.86
CA GLN A 923 10.43 8.25 32.73
C GLN A 923 10.40 6.75 33.10
N GLY A 924 11.04 6.33 34.19
CA GLY A 924 10.92 4.97 34.71
C GLY A 924 9.55 4.65 35.32
N LEU A 925 8.73 5.65 35.64
CA LEU A 925 7.47 5.45 36.36
C LEU A 925 6.33 5.06 35.40
N PHE A 926 6.28 5.68 34.22
CA PHE A 926 5.25 5.48 33.20
C PHE A 926 5.21 4.06 32.63
N ILE A 927 6.35 3.56 32.15
CA ILE A 927 6.47 2.20 31.60
C ILE A 927 6.16 1.15 32.69
N VAL A 928 6.56 1.43 33.94
CA VAL A 928 6.29 0.56 35.09
C VAL A 928 4.80 0.47 35.40
N HIS A 929 4.05 1.56 35.33
CA HIS A 929 2.61 1.52 35.58
C HIS A 929 1.81 0.85 34.47
N VAL A 930 2.12 1.11 33.18
CA VAL A 930 1.49 0.41 32.06
C VAL A 930 1.77 -1.10 32.16
N LYS A 931 3.03 -1.48 32.42
CA LYS A 931 3.42 -2.88 32.68
C LYS A 931 2.65 -3.49 33.86
N ALA A 932 2.45 -2.76 34.95
CA ALA A 932 1.73 -3.25 36.13
C ALA A 932 0.24 -3.49 35.84
N ILE A 933 -0.44 -2.59 35.11
CA ILE A 933 -1.84 -2.77 34.68
C ILE A 933 -1.98 -4.03 33.85
N LEU A 934 -1.17 -4.15 32.81
CA LEU A 934 -1.27 -5.25 31.85
C LEU A 934 -0.97 -6.59 32.51
N THR A 935 0.02 -6.63 33.41
CA THR A 935 0.33 -7.84 34.18
C THR A 935 -0.80 -8.20 35.14
N HIS A 936 -1.38 -7.21 35.84
CA HIS A 936 -2.45 -7.43 36.81
C HIS A 936 -3.73 -7.95 36.16
N TYR A 937 -4.09 -7.42 34.99
CA TYR A 937 -5.28 -7.82 34.23
C TYR A 937 -5.00 -8.89 33.16
N ASN A 938 -3.79 -9.45 33.12
CA ASN A 938 -3.37 -10.48 32.15
C ASN A 938 -3.65 -10.10 30.69
N ILE A 939 -3.47 -8.82 30.36
CA ILE A 939 -3.65 -8.26 29.01
C ILE A 939 -2.36 -8.52 28.24
N ARG A 940 -2.44 -9.35 27.20
CA ARG A 940 -1.25 -9.80 26.44
C ARG A 940 -0.90 -8.89 25.27
N TRP A 941 -1.89 -8.16 24.74
CA TRP A 941 -1.78 -7.19 23.65
C TRP A 941 -2.79 -6.06 23.88
N CYS A 942 -2.36 -4.81 23.74
CA CYS A 942 -3.21 -3.62 23.87
C CYS A 942 -2.54 -2.42 23.19
N TYR A 943 -3.34 -1.57 22.55
CA TYR A 943 -2.94 -0.21 22.18
C TYR A 943 -3.38 0.74 23.27
N LEU A 944 -2.44 1.44 23.89
CA LEU A 944 -2.75 2.40 24.93
C LEU A 944 -2.71 3.82 24.35
N LEU A 945 -3.85 4.52 24.33
CA LEU A 945 -3.88 5.97 24.11
C LEU A 945 -3.56 6.67 25.43
N ILE A 946 -2.49 7.45 25.42
CA ILE A 946 -1.95 8.11 26.60
C ILE A 946 -1.84 9.59 26.30
N VAL A 947 -2.66 10.39 26.98
CA VAL A 947 -2.64 11.83 26.82
C VAL A 947 -1.84 12.46 27.95
N ILE A 948 -0.75 13.19 27.65
CA ILE A 948 0.19 13.75 28.64
C ILE A 948 -0.03 15.26 28.79
N THR A 949 -0.17 15.75 30.02
CA THR A 949 -0.07 17.21 30.33
C THR A 949 1.22 17.58 31.07
N PRO A 950 1.87 18.71 30.75
CA PRO A 950 2.72 19.41 31.71
C PRO A 950 1.82 20.25 32.64
N ASN A 951 1.55 19.76 33.84
CA ASN A 951 0.90 20.58 34.87
C ASN A 951 1.89 21.60 35.45
N ALA A 952 1.37 22.69 36.06
CA ALA A 952 2.16 23.74 36.73
C ALA A 952 3.07 23.22 37.88
N LEU A 953 2.91 21.95 38.25
CA LEU A 953 3.67 21.21 39.26
C LEU A 953 4.69 20.21 38.68
N ASN A 954 4.90 20.18 37.36
CA ASN A 954 5.81 19.23 36.66
C ASN A 954 5.49 17.73 36.89
N VAL A 955 4.24 17.37 37.18
CA VAL A 955 3.80 15.97 37.25
C VAL A 955 3.06 15.61 35.95
N PRO A 956 3.52 14.62 35.17
CA PRO A 956 2.81 14.17 33.98
C PRO A 956 1.50 13.48 34.39
N THR A 957 0.38 13.96 33.85
CA THR A 957 -0.96 13.37 34.01
C THR A 957 -1.25 12.56 32.77
N VAL A 958 -1.52 11.26 32.93
CA VAL A 958 -1.94 10.38 31.83
C VAL A 958 -3.46 10.26 31.85
N VAL A 959 -4.14 10.59 30.77
CA VAL A 959 -5.54 10.20 30.59
C VAL A 959 -5.63 9.01 29.67
N TRP A 960 -6.29 7.96 30.16
CA TRP A 960 -6.53 6.72 29.46
C TRP A 960 -7.90 6.76 28.76
N GLN A 961 -7.88 6.55 27.45
CA GLN A 961 -9.04 6.39 26.60
C GLN A 961 -8.88 5.09 25.79
N LEU A 962 -9.88 4.20 25.90
CA LEU A 962 -10.05 3.05 25.02
C LEU A 962 -10.80 3.44 23.75
#